data_AF-A0A7H5EZ70-F1
#
_entry.id   AF-A0A7H5EZ70-F1
#
_cell.length_a   1.000
_cell.length_b   1.000
_cell.length_c   1.000
_cell.angle_alpha   90.00
_cell.angle_beta   90.00
_cell.angle_gamma   90.00
#
_symmetry.space_group_name_H-M   'P 1'
#
loop_
_entity.id
_entity.type
_entity.pdbx_description
1 polymer ?
#
loop_
_entity_poly.entity_id
_entity_poly.type
_entity_poly.pdbx_seq_one_letter_code
_entity_poly.pdbx_strand_id
1 'polypeptide(L)'
;MRQIPDEYRTYWSQHGAQRRQEFTSGESGWIRDLAPEIALNASMTELLGALRERLGEARFRQCLDPEYRVESPVAHQQDGHWLRRCHMAGVNVRTVGSFWNVLKYALTLPGHIQGVHLLPIWEPGVVGSLYGMASWQLNPEFFDHEAAAAFPDLRSPEAQLVVVINFLHALGKVVGMDVIPHTDRYSEMVLANPDHFEWIRRKDTFIISHREYLHEEVQGAITDWLRERGPALSAYGMVGGLWELSEENRLKLFFGHPDDHAGRRDRRVDLVDWLYHRGLEPAPATMAPPYRGLEVDPSPEAMTVDDAGRVWRDYRITEPEEMSRVFGPLTRYKLYGRKRDNAEWEIDFDQPRRWVWDYLTGHYAEQQRRYNFDFMRGDMSHVQMRPAGVPDPVPDFYDPLRAVKERIAERVPHFAYFAESFLTEPDFMAYGDEVEHLKASLAEVTLGNLQSMVPGDEEFMEAFADYLKIQRSSTVTPAWTVITGDKDDPRFDHFHHHGEVARMFTGLFLGRMPLYFSLGFEQRDRHFSRVANEYYSKLYVFQETRGDKAVSGPFQWGNNFSLFGALNRLHGFAAEQLPRLDEAMDFPVYPFEAGRGTAGAGSSPGGQAVWWIRPALDGSGSFLFVVNFHPRPISEVLEDGLAEFTSAELLYDADEEHPTTTNSLEGGISIEGLREARCYWLK
;
A
#
# COMPACT_ATOMS: atom_id res chain seq x y z
N MET A 1 -14.96 8.62 -22.75
CA MET A 1 -13.74 7.80 -22.91
C MET A 1 -12.93 8.37 -24.05
N ARG A 2 -11.76 8.94 -23.75
CA ARG A 2 -10.75 9.14 -24.80
C ARG A 2 -10.27 7.76 -25.21
N GLN A 3 -10.08 7.57 -26.51
CA GLN A 3 -9.68 6.29 -27.06
C GLN A 3 -8.16 6.15 -26.98
N ILE A 4 -7.68 4.95 -26.65
CA ILE A 4 -6.29 4.54 -26.80
C ILE A 4 -5.76 5.02 -28.16
N PRO A 5 -4.57 5.64 -28.24
CA PRO A 5 -4.03 6.17 -29.48
C PRO A 5 -4.00 5.14 -30.61
N ASP A 6 -4.36 5.55 -31.82
CA ASP A 6 -4.41 4.67 -33.00
C ASP A 6 -3.05 4.03 -33.32
N GLU A 7 -1.96 4.75 -33.06
CA GLU A 7 -0.59 4.26 -33.20
C GLU A 7 -0.34 3.04 -32.31
N TYR A 8 -0.71 3.12 -31.03
CA TYR A 8 -0.58 2.00 -30.10
C TYR A 8 -1.51 0.84 -30.48
N ARG A 9 -2.76 1.12 -30.88
CA ARG A 9 -3.68 0.07 -31.35
C ARG A 9 -3.11 -0.70 -32.54
N THR A 10 -2.53 0.04 -33.49
CA THR A 10 -1.88 -0.54 -34.67
C THR A 10 -0.69 -1.40 -34.25
N TYR A 11 0.18 -0.86 -33.39
CA TYR A 11 1.31 -1.61 -32.82
C TYR A 11 0.85 -2.91 -32.15
N TRP A 12 -0.12 -2.84 -31.23
CA TRP A 12 -0.60 -3.99 -30.47
C TRP A 12 -1.26 -5.05 -31.37
N SER A 13 -2.02 -4.63 -32.39
CA SER A 13 -2.61 -5.57 -33.35
C SER A 13 -1.56 -6.33 -34.16
N GLN A 14 -0.39 -5.73 -34.42
CA GLN A 14 0.69 -6.34 -35.17
C GLN A 14 1.58 -7.24 -34.30
N HIS A 15 1.85 -6.84 -33.05
CA HIS A 15 2.85 -7.50 -32.20
C HIS A 15 2.26 -8.29 -31.03
N GLY A 16 1.03 -8.01 -30.61
CA GLY A 16 0.44 -8.55 -29.37
C GLY A 16 0.31 -10.07 -29.35
N ALA A 17 0.12 -10.72 -30.50
CA ALA A 17 0.11 -12.18 -30.59
C ALA A 17 1.48 -12.79 -30.28
N GLN A 18 2.56 -12.20 -30.82
CA GLN A 18 3.93 -12.61 -30.52
C GLN A 18 4.25 -12.38 -29.04
N ARG A 19 3.88 -11.21 -28.48
CA ARG A 19 4.11 -10.91 -27.05
C ARG A 19 3.41 -11.89 -26.11
N ARG A 20 2.19 -12.32 -26.47
CA ARG A 20 1.49 -13.38 -25.72
C ARG A 20 2.21 -14.73 -25.84
N GLN A 21 2.71 -15.08 -27.02
CA GLN A 21 3.46 -16.31 -27.22
C GLN A 21 4.77 -16.33 -26.42
N GLU A 22 5.51 -15.21 -26.39
CA GLU A 22 6.73 -15.04 -25.57
C GLU A 22 6.43 -15.28 -24.09
N PHE A 23 5.28 -14.78 -23.60
CA PHE A 23 4.83 -15.07 -22.24
C PHE A 23 4.48 -16.55 -22.06
N THR A 24 3.60 -17.12 -22.89
CA THR A 24 3.12 -18.50 -22.69
C THR A 24 4.20 -19.56 -22.89
N SER A 25 5.21 -19.31 -23.75
CA SER A 25 6.40 -20.16 -23.90
C SER A 25 7.37 -20.05 -22.73
N GLY A 26 7.27 -18.98 -21.93
CA GLY A 26 8.17 -18.67 -20.83
C GLY A 26 9.45 -17.92 -21.19
N GLU A 27 9.56 -17.45 -22.44
CA GLU A 27 10.61 -16.52 -22.85
C GLU A 27 10.52 -15.18 -22.10
N SER A 28 9.30 -14.75 -21.74
CA SER A 28 9.06 -13.56 -20.92
C SER A 28 8.27 -13.90 -19.65
N GLY A 29 8.59 -13.21 -18.55
CA GLY A 29 7.85 -13.29 -17.29
C GLY A 29 6.50 -12.56 -17.31
N TRP A 30 6.26 -11.72 -18.32
CA TRP A 30 5.04 -10.92 -18.50
C TRP A 30 4.76 -10.71 -19.98
N ILE A 31 3.57 -10.19 -20.31
CA ILE A 31 3.22 -9.85 -21.69
C ILE A 31 3.77 -8.44 -21.97
N ARG A 32 4.93 -8.38 -22.65
CA ARG A 32 5.60 -7.11 -22.98
C ARG A 32 4.69 -6.20 -23.78
N ASP A 33 4.78 -4.90 -23.52
CA ASP A 33 4.04 -3.84 -24.22
C ASP A 33 2.51 -3.93 -24.08
N LEU A 34 1.97 -4.79 -23.20
CA LEU A 34 0.54 -4.87 -22.89
C LEU A 34 0.15 -3.73 -21.96
N ALA A 35 -0.63 -2.76 -22.46
CA ALA A 35 -1.15 -1.68 -21.64
C ALA A 35 -2.17 -2.23 -20.62
N PRO A 36 -2.12 -1.79 -19.35
CA PRO A 36 -3.11 -2.16 -18.34
C PRO A 36 -4.57 -2.03 -18.79
N GLU A 37 -4.93 -0.93 -19.49
CA GLU A 37 -6.28 -0.75 -20.03
C GLU A 37 -6.70 -1.87 -21.00
N ILE A 38 -5.78 -2.34 -21.86
CA ILE A 38 -6.03 -3.47 -22.77
C ILE A 38 -6.13 -4.77 -21.98
N ALA A 39 -5.26 -4.98 -20.98
CA ALA A 39 -5.26 -6.17 -20.16
C ALA A 39 -6.60 -6.38 -19.45
N LEU A 40 -7.16 -5.31 -18.87
CA LEU A 40 -8.45 -5.37 -18.18
C LEU A 40 -9.63 -5.65 -19.12
N ASN A 41 -9.53 -5.26 -20.39
CA ASN A 41 -10.54 -5.53 -21.41
C ASN A 41 -10.45 -6.94 -22.00
N ALA A 42 -9.44 -7.75 -21.64
CA ALA A 42 -9.38 -9.15 -22.06
C ALA A 42 -10.55 -9.96 -21.47
N SER A 43 -11.13 -10.83 -22.28
CA SER A 43 -12.17 -11.77 -21.84
C SER A 43 -11.62 -12.82 -20.89
N MET A 44 -12.50 -13.45 -20.09
CA MET A 44 -12.09 -14.59 -19.24
C MET A 44 -11.50 -15.72 -20.07
N THR A 45 -11.98 -15.95 -21.29
CA THR A 45 -11.45 -17.00 -22.17
C THR A 45 -10.00 -16.72 -22.57
N GLU A 46 -9.67 -15.47 -22.90
CA GLU A 46 -8.30 -15.07 -23.23
C GLU A 46 -7.37 -15.20 -22.02
N LEU A 47 -7.81 -14.75 -20.85
CA LEU A 47 -7.07 -14.89 -19.60
C LEU A 47 -6.77 -16.35 -19.27
N LEU A 48 -7.79 -17.20 -19.22
CA LEU A 48 -7.65 -18.63 -18.89
C LEU A 48 -6.80 -19.37 -19.94
N GLY A 49 -6.94 -19.01 -21.22
CA GLY A 49 -6.11 -19.54 -22.30
C GLY A 49 -4.62 -19.26 -22.05
N ALA A 50 -4.27 -18.00 -21.79
CA ALA A 50 -2.90 -17.59 -21.51
C ALA A 50 -2.34 -18.27 -20.25
N LEU A 51 -3.11 -18.33 -19.16
CA LEU A 51 -2.68 -18.99 -17.92
C LEU A 51 -2.48 -20.49 -18.10
N ARG A 52 -3.39 -21.17 -18.80
CA ARG A 52 -3.31 -22.61 -19.06
C ARG A 52 -2.10 -22.95 -19.94
N GLU A 53 -1.84 -22.17 -20.98
CA GLU A 53 -0.67 -22.36 -21.83
C GLU A 53 0.64 -22.11 -21.06
N ARG A 54 0.68 -21.06 -20.24
CA ARG A 54 1.84 -20.70 -19.42
C ARG A 54 2.18 -21.76 -18.36
N LEU A 55 1.18 -22.21 -17.63
CA LEU A 55 1.35 -23.05 -16.43
C LEU A 55 1.28 -24.55 -16.75
N GLY A 56 0.70 -24.91 -17.91
CA GLY A 56 0.31 -26.27 -18.23
C GLY A 56 -0.97 -26.71 -17.51
N GLU A 57 -1.66 -27.69 -18.09
CA GLU A 57 -3.01 -28.10 -17.67
C GLU A 57 -3.09 -28.52 -16.19
N ALA A 58 -2.11 -29.28 -15.71
CA ALA A 58 -2.12 -29.81 -14.34
C ALA A 58 -2.04 -28.70 -13.29
N ARG A 59 -1.10 -27.77 -13.45
CA ARG A 59 -0.93 -26.64 -12.53
C ARG A 59 -2.07 -25.65 -12.64
N PHE A 60 -2.56 -25.40 -13.85
CA PHE A 60 -3.73 -24.56 -14.10
C PHE A 60 -4.97 -25.08 -13.33
N ARG A 61 -5.29 -26.37 -13.45
CA ARG A 61 -6.41 -26.98 -12.71
C ARG A 61 -6.24 -26.91 -11.20
N GLN A 62 -5.01 -27.12 -10.71
CA GLN A 62 -4.70 -27.02 -9.29
C GLN A 62 -4.94 -25.59 -8.76
N CYS A 63 -4.65 -24.55 -9.55
CA CYS A 63 -4.87 -23.17 -9.13
C CYS A 63 -6.35 -22.82 -9.00
N LEU A 64 -7.23 -23.46 -9.78
CA LEU A 64 -8.68 -23.23 -9.77
C LEU A 64 -9.41 -23.84 -8.57
N ASP A 65 -8.74 -24.67 -7.77
CA ASP A 65 -9.33 -25.30 -6.58
C ASP A 65 -9.28 -24.32 -5.38
N PRO A 66 -10.44 -23.82 -4.90
CA PRO A 66 -10.49 -22.90 -3.76
C PRO A 66 -10.15 -23.56 -2.41
N GLU A 67 -10.08 -24.90 -2.34
CA GLU A 67 -9.64 -25.63 -1.14
C GLU A 67 -8.12 -25.88 -1.15
N TYR A 68 -7.46 -25.65 -2.30
CA TYR A 68 -6.01 -25.79 -2.43
C TYR A 68 -5.29 -24.46 -2.20
N ARG A 69 -4.08 -24.51 -1.64
CA ARG A 69 -3.16 -23.37 -1.54
C ARG A 69 -1.88 -23.68 -2.29
N VAL A 70 -1.61 -22.91 -3.33
CA VAL A 70 -0.31 -22.93 -4.01
C VAL A 70 0.73 -22.35 -3.06
N GLU A 71 1.78 -23.14 -2.81
CA GLU A 71 2.91 -22.72 -1.96
C GLU A 71 3.46 -21.36 -2.40
N SER A 72 3.75 -20.51 -1.41
CA SER A 72 4.34 -19.20 -1.63
C SER A 72 5.67 -19.30 -2.40
N PRO A 73 5.96 -18.40 -3.36
CA PRO A 73 7.28 -18.33 -3.99
C PRO A 73 8.43 -18.12 -3.01
N VAL A 74 8.15 -17.56 -1.83
CA VAL A 74 9.14 -17.28 -0.78
C VAL A 74 9.04 -18.25 0.40
N ALA A 75 8.31 -19.37 0.27
CA ALA A 75 8.16 -20.36 1.35
C ALA A 75 9.49 -20.95 1.85
N HIS A 76 10.52 -20.95 0.99
CA HIS A 76 11.86 -21.42 1.29
C HIS A 76 12.70 -20.43 2.11
N GLN A 77 12.23 -19.18 2.28
CA GLN A 77 12.89 -18.16 3.09
C GLN A 77 12.70 -18.46 4.58
N GLN A 78 13.67 -18.05 5.40
CA GLN A 78 13.65 -18.32 6.84
C GLN A 78 12.94 -17.24 7.64
N ASP A 79 12.86 -16.03 7.09
CA ASP A 79 12.30 -14.83 7.71
C ASP A 79 11.76 -13.88 6.63
N GLY A 80 11.22 -12.74 7.05
CA GLY A 80 10.69 -11.72 6.15
C GLY A 80 11.74 -10.90 5.38
N HIS A 81 13.05 -11.11 5.58
CA HIS A 81 14.08 -10.23 5.01
C HIS A 81 14.10 -10.17 3.48
N TRP A 82 13.53 -11.17 2.80
CA TRP A 82 13.33 -11.14 1.35
C TRP A 82 12.60 -9.87 0.88
N LEU A 83 11.72 -9.30 1.71
CA LEU A 83 10.94 -8.10 1.38
C LEU A 83 11.83 -6.88 1.12
N ARG A 84 13.03 -6.81 1.74
CA ARG A 84 14.00 -5.72 1.55
C ARG A 84 14.54 -5.62 0.12
N ARG A 85 14.28 -6.62 -0.71
CA ARG A 85 14.67 -6.68 -2.13
C ARG A 85 13.47 -6.89 -3.06
N CYS A 86 12.26 -7.00 -2.53
CA CYS A 86 11.07 -7.25 -3.33
C CYS A 86 10.55 -5.95 -3.94
N HIS A 87 10.58 -5.83 -5.26
CA HIS A 87 9.90 -4.73 -5.96
C HIS A 87 8.43 -5.06 -6.12
N MET A 88 7.55 -4.08 -5.87
CA MET A 88 6.11 -4.33 -5.82
C MET A 88 5.25 -3.23 -6.40
N ALA A 89 4.05 -3.63 -6.83
CA ALA A 89 2.98 -2.74 -7.27
C ALA A 89 1.80 -2.78 -6.28
N GLY A 90 1.33 -1.61 -5.85
CA GLY A 90 0.10 -1.45 -5.06
C GLY A 90 -1.14 -1.41 -5.95
N VAL A 91 -2.14 -2.22 -5.65
CA VAL A 91 -3.35 -2.40 -6.46
C VAL A 91 -4.59 -2.08 -5.62
N ASN A 92 -5.30 -1.01 -6.00
CA ASN A 92 -6.65 -0.75 -5.53
C ASN A 92 -7.61 -1.68 -6.30
N VAL A 93 -8.17 -2.70 -5.64
CA VAL A 93 -9.08 -3.64 -6.33
C VAL A 93 -10.31 -2.92 -6.89
N ARG A 94 -10.75 -1.80 -6.28
CA ARG A 94 -11.88 -1.01 -6.78
C ARG A 94 -11.58 -0.30 -8.11
N THR A 95 -10.33 0.03 -8.42
CA THR A 95 -9.99 0.65 -9.72
C THR A 95 -9.98 -0.37 -10.85
N VAL A 96 -9.62 -1.63 -10.55
CA VAL A 96 -9.64 -2.73 -11.54
C VAL A 96 -10.96 -3.50 -11.56
N GLY A 97 -11.79 -3.37 -10.52
CA GLY A 97 -13.17 -3.84 -10.45
C GLY A 97 -13.38 -5.24 -9.86
N SER A 98 -12.42 -6.16 -9.93
CA SER A 98 -12.55 -7.51 -9.34
C SER A 98 -11.20 -8.13 -9.00
N PHE A 99 -11.20 -9.18 -8.17
CA PHE A 99 -9.97 -9.94 -7.91
C PHE A 99 -9.38 -10.57 -9.19
N TRP A 100 -10.22 -11.02 -10.13
CA TRP A 100 -9.77 -11.58 -11.40
C TRP A 100 -9.08 -10.54 -12.29
N ASN A 101 -9.51 -9.28 -12.21
CA ASN A 101 -8.85 -8.18 -12.91
C ASN A 101 -7.49 -7.82 -12.31
N VAL A 102 -7.23 -8.14 -11.03
CA VAL A 102 -5.86 -8.10 -10.47
C VAL A 102 -4.95 -9.07 -11.23
N LEU A 103 -5.43 -10.27 -11.55
CA LEU A 103 -4.65 -11.25 -12.31
C LEU A 103 -4.38 -10.76 -13.75
N LYS A 104 -5.37 -10.13 -14.40
CA LYS A 104 -5.17 -9.49 -15.72
C LYS A 104 -4.11 -8.40 -15.67
N TYR A 105 -4.17 -7.52 -14.66
CA TYR A 105 -3.15 -6.50 -14.44
C TYR A 105 -1.78 -7.12 -14.16
N ALA A 106 -1.70 -8.19 -13.37
CA ALA A 106 -0.42 -8.85 -13.08
C ALA A 106 0.30 -9.40 -14.33
N LEU A 107 -0.42 -9.67 -15.44
CA LEU A 107 0.20 -10.05 -16.72
C LEU A 107 0.96 -8.91 -17.40
N THR A 108 0.75 -7.65 -17.00
CA THR A 108 1.50 -6.48 -17.47
C THR A 108 2.77 -6.26 -16.65
N LEU A 109 2.86 -6.85 -15.45
CA LEU A 109 3.94 -6.61 -14.49
C LEU A 109 5.16 -7.51 -14.77
N PRO A 110 6.35 -6.93 -15.02
CA PRO A 110 7.56 -7.69 -15.26
C PRO A 110 7.93 -8.67 -14.14
N GLY A 111 8.75 -9.68 -14.48
CA GLY A 111 9.17 -10.72 -13.54
C GLY A 111 9.93 -10.18 -12.32
N HIS A 112 10.68 -9.09 -12.47
CA HIS A 112 11.38 -8.41 -11.37
C HIS A 112 10.46 -7.54 -10.49
N ILE A 113 9.21 -7.28 -10.90
CA ILE A 113 8.16 -6.71 -10.04
C ILE A 113 7.37 -7.88 -9.47
N GLN A 114 7.86 -8.44 -8.37
CA GLN A 114 7.37 -9.70 -7.81
C GLN A 114 6.20 -9.50 -6.85
N GLY A 115 6.15 -8.38 -6.14
CA GLY A 115 5.11 -8.11 -5.15
C GLY A 115 3.85 -7.49 -5.75
N VAL A 116 2.71 -8.03 -5.35
CA VAL A 116 1.38 -7.43 -5.57
C VAL A 116 0.80 -7.09 -4.20
N HIS A 117 0.80 -5.81 -3.85
CA HIS A 117 0.17 -5.34 -2.62
C HIS A 117 -1.29 -5.01 -2.91
N LEU A 118 -2.22 -5.75 -2.31
CA LEU A 118 -3.64 -5.41 -2.37
C LEU A 118 -3.93 -4.34 -1.31
N LEU A 119 -4.39 -3.16 -1.76
CA LEU A 119 -5.01 -2.18 -0.87
C LEU A 119 -6.23 -2.81 -0.16
N PRO A 120 -6.80 -2.21 0.90
CA PRO A 120 -7.72 -2.92 1.78
C PRO A 120 -8.91 -3.53 1.04
N ILE A 121 -9.16 -4.81 1.30
CA ILE A 121 -10.11 -5.62 0.53
C ILE A 121 -11.42 -5.93 1.29
N TRP A 122 -11.59 -5.37 2.49
CA TRP A 122 -12.70 -5.66 3.39
C TRP A 122 -13.92 -4.79 3.10
N GLU A 123 -15.09 -5.21 3.59
CA GLU A 123 -16.33 -4.42 3.48
C GLU A 123 -16.14 -3.00 4.04
N PRO A 124 -16.47 -1.94 3.27
CA PRO A 124 -16.28 -0.57 3.70
C PRO A 124 -17.40 -0.07 4.64
N GLY A 125 -17.03 0.84 5.52
CA GLY A 125 -17.86 1.50 6.52
C GLY A 125 -18.82 2.56 5.97
N VAL A 126 -19.34 3.40 6.87
CA VAL A 126 -20.46 4.33 6.55
C VAL A 126 -20.09 5.44 5.56
N VAL A 127 -18.80 5.74 5.39
CA VAL A 127 -18.28 6.71 4.40
C VAL A 127 -17.74 6.03 3.13
N GLY A 128 -17.95 4.72 2.97
CA GLY A 128 -17.51 3.96 1.78
C GLY A 128 -15.99 3.85 1.63
N SER A 129 -15.22 4.22 2.65
CA SER A 129 -13.76 4.12 2.67
C SER A 129 -13.31 2.68 2.90
N LEU A 130 -12.39 2.20 2.06
CA LEU A 130 -11.77 0.87 2.23
C LEU A 130 -10.95 0.76 3.53
N TYR A 131 -10.46 1.88 4.09
CA TYR A 131 -9.71 1.89 5.35
C TYR A 131 -10.61 1.88 6.60
N GLY A 132 -11.91 2.15 6.44
CA GLY A 132 -12.89 2.01 7.51
C GLY A 132 -13.59 0.67 7.43
N MET A 133 -12.97 -0.41 7.93
CA MET A 133 -13.54 -1.75 7.86
C MET A 133 -14.90 -1.81 8.58
N ALA A 134 -15.96 -2.22 7.89
CA ALA A 134 -17.27 -2.49 8.49
C ALA A 134 -17.37 -3.88 9.11
N SER A 135 -16.62 -4.85 8.57
CA SER A 135 -16.60 -6.24 9.04
C SER A 135 -15.31 -6.94 8.59
N TRP A 136 -15.11 -8.19 9.01
CA TRP A 136 -14.04 -9.08 8.52
C TRP A 136 -14.35 -9.76 7.18
N GLN A 137 -15.51 -9.48 6.57
CA GLN A 137 -15.87 -10.05 5.26
C GLN A 137 -15.15 -9.31 4.12
N LEU A 138 -14.93 -10.02 3.02
CA LEU A 138 -14.45 -9.39 1.79
C LEU A 138 -15.52 -8.46 1.22
N ASN A 139 -15.09 -7.37 0.61
CA ASN A 139 -16.01 -6.47 -0.06
C ASN A 139 -16.66 -7.18 -1.27
N PRO A 140 -18.00 -7.31 -1.33
CA PRO A 140 -18.69 -7.95 -2.44
C PRO A 140 -18.50 -7.24 -3.78
N GLU A 141 -18.07 -5.97 -3.79
CA GLU A 141 -17.70 -5.24 -5.01
C GLU A 141 -16.60 -5.92 -5.82
N PHE A 142 -15.76 -6.75 -5.19
CA PHE A 142 -14.63 -7.40 -5.85
C PHE A 142 -14.97 -8.76 -6.47
N PHE A 143 -16.25 -9.15 -6.41
CA PHE A 143 -16.77 -10.36 -7.01
C PHE A 143 -16.82 -10.28 -8.54
N ASP A 144 -16.25 -11.27 -9.21
CA ASP A 144 -16.29 -11.39 -10.67
C ASP A 144 -17.41 -12.34 -11.12
N HIS A 145 -18.41 -11.79 -11.80
CA HIS A 145 -19.54 -12.57 -12.32
C HIS A 145 -19.17 -13.48 -13.51
N GLU A 146 -18.19 -13.10 -14.33
CA GLU A 146 -17.74 -13.90 -15.47
C GLU A 146 -17.02 -15.16 -14.97
N ALA A 147 -16.17 -15.01 -13.94
CA ALA A 147 -15.51 -16.13 -13.28
C ALA A 147 -16.50 -17.10 -12.62
N ALA A 148 -17.50 -16.59 -11.90
CA ALA A 148 -18.52 -17.43 -11.27
C ALA A 148 -19.41 -18.16 -12.28
N ALA A 149 -19.62 -17.58 -13.47
CA ALA A 149 -20.32 -18.23 -14.57
C ALA A 149 -19.46 -19.34 -15.21
N ALA A 150 -18.15 -19.13 -15.32
CA ALA A 150 -17.20 -20.12 -15.84
C ALA A 150 -16.92 -21.28 -14.87
N PHE A 151 -16.91 -21.00 -13.56
CA PHE A 151 -16.54 -21.96 -12.51
C PHE A 151 -17.58 -21.96 -11.37
N PRO A 152 -18.45 -22.98 -11.29
CA PRO A 152 -19.53 -23.03 -10.30
C PRO A 152 -19.08 -22.99 -8.84
N ASP A 153 -17.85 -23.39 -8.54
CA ASP A 153 -17.29 -23.39 -7.18
C ASP A 153 -16.78 -22.00 -6.75
N LEU A 154 -16.70 -21.03 -7.67
CA LEU A 154 -16.18 -19.67 -7.42
C LEU A 154 -17.30 -18.64 -7.24
N ARG A 155 -18.30 -19.00 -6.43
CA ARG A 155 -19.52 -18.22 -6.17
C ARG A 155 -19.43 -17.24 -5.00
N SER A 156 -18.25 -17.08 -4.42
CA SER A 156 -18.01 -16.07 -3.38
C SER A 156 -16.70 -15.31 -3.65
N PRO A 157 -16.57 -14.07 -3.16
CA PRO A 157 -15.31 -13.33 -3.24
C PRO A 157 -14.14 -14.09 -2.61
N GLU A 158 -14.37 -14.86 -1.54
CA GLU A 158 -13.33 -15.59 -0.81
C GLU A 158 -12.77 -16.73 -1.63
N ALA A 159 -13.64 -17.51 -2.31
CA ALA A 159 -13.20 -18.55 -3.22
C ALA A 159 -12.41 -17.95 -4.40
N GLN A 160 -12.85 -16.81 -4.92
CA GLN A 160 -12.16 -16.12 -6.01
C GLN A 160 -10.80 -15.56 -5.59
N LEU A 161 -10.68 -14.96 -4.40
CA LEU A 161 -9.42 -14.44 -3.89
C LEU A 161 -8.38 -15.54 -3.72
N VAL A 162 -8.78 -16.70 -3.16
CA VAL A 162 -7.88 -17.87 -3.06
C VAL A 162 -7.35 -18.28 -4.42
N VAL A 163 -8.23 -18.44 -5.42
CA VAL A 163 -7.84 -18.85 -6.77
C VAL A 163 -6.93 -17.82 -7.43
N VAL A 164 -7.22 -16.54 -7.26
CA VAL A 164 -6.38 -15.45 -7.78
C VAL A 164 -4.99 -15.49 -7.15
N ILE A 165 -4.88 -15.65 -5.82
CA ILE A 165 -3.59 -15.78 -5.14
C ILE A 165 -2.85 -17.05 -5.60
N ASN A 166 -3.57 -18.16 -5.78
CA ASN A 166 -2.98 -19.40 -6.32
C ASN A 166 -2.33 -19.17 -7.70
N PHE A 167 -3.02 -18.45 -8.60
CA PHE A 167 -2.46 -18.09 -9.90
C PHE A 167 -1.28 -17.13 -9.78
N LEU A 168 -1.36 -16.11 -8.92
CA LEU A 168 -0.26 -15.17 -8.67
C LEU A 168 0.99 -15.90 -8.17
N HIS A 169 0.84 -16.81 -7.20
CA HIS A 169 1.94 -17.65 -6.70
C HIS A 169 2.49 -18.58 -7.77
N ALA A 170 1.62 -19.19 -8.59
CA ALA A 170 2.05 -20.04 -9.70
C ALA A 170 2.82 -19.26 -10.80
N LEU A 171 2.60 -17.95 -10.91
CA LEU A 171 3.35 -17.02 -11.76
C LEU A 171 4.60 -16.45 -11.06
N GLY A 172 4.91 -16.87 -9.83
CA GLY A 172 6.06 -16.41 -9.07
C GLY A 172 5.88 -15.04 -8.40
N LYS A 173 4.64 -14.55 -8.27
CA LYS A 173 4.31 -13.31 -7.56
C LYS A 173 4.03 -13.60 -6.10
N VAL A 174 4.46 -12.68 -5.23
CA VAL A 174 4.09 -12.67 -3.80
C VAL A 174 2.97 -11.67 -3.58
N VAL A 175 2.06 -11.95 -2.66
CA VAL A 175 0.84 -11.15 -2.44
C VAL A 175 0.81 -10.62 -1.01
N GLY A 176 0.61 -9.31 -0.90
CA GLY A 176 0.50 -8.60 0.36
C GLY A 176 -0.94 -8.19 0.66
N MET A 177 -1.31 -8.25 1.94
CA MET A 177 -2.57 -7.69 2.43
C MET A 177 -2.32 -6.42 3.25
N ASP A 178 -3.30 -5.52 3.24
CA ASP A 178 -3.35 -4.42 4.20
C ASP A 178 -3.75 -4.91 5.59
N VAL A 179 -2.99 -4.52 6.62
CA VAL A 179 -3.29 -4.76 8.03
C VAL A 179 -3.61 -3.42 8.69
N ILE A 180 -4.88 -3.25 9.04
CA ILE A 180 -5.45 -2.03 9.59
C ILE A 180 -5.67 -2.21 11.11
N PRO A 181 -4.99 -1.44 11.98
CA PRO A 181 -5.15 -1.54 13.43
C PRO A 181 -6.34 -0.72 13.97
N HIS A 182 -7.32 -0.47 13.12
CA HIS A 182 -8.53 0.31 13.39
C HIS A 182 -9.67 -0.13 12.47
N THR A 183 -10.87 0.39 12.70
CA THR A 183 -12.10 -0.03 12.01
C THR A 183 -13.09 1.14 11.90
N ASP A 184 -14.17 1.00 11.13
CA ASP A 184 -15.29 1.96 11.15
C ASP A 184 -15.87 2.08 12.57
N ARG A 185 -16.22 3.30 12.98
CA ARG A 185 -16.71 3.56 14.35
C ARG A 185 -17.87 2.65 14.75
N TYR A 186 -18.75 2.27 13.85
CA TYR A 186 -19.83 1.34 14.19
C TYR A 186 -19.75 0.07 13.35
N SER A 187 -18.54 -0.44 13.15
CA SER A 187 -18.34 -1.74 12.51
C SER A 187 -19.00 -2.86 13.30
N GLU A 188 -19.26 -3.97 12.62
CA GLU A 188 -19.76 -5.18 13.26
C GLU A 188 -18.82 -5.66 14.37
N MET A 189 -17.50 -5.44 14.22
CA MET A 189 -16.48 -5.78 15.22
C MET A 189 -16.68 -4.98 16.52
N VAL A 190 -16.96 -3.67 16.39
CA VAL A 190 -17.21 -2.77 17.52
C VAL A 190 -18.51 -3.12 18.23
N LEU A 191 -19.57 -3.38 17.47
CA LEU A 191 -20.89 -3.67 18.01
C LEU A 191 -20.98 -5.08 18.63
N ALA A 192 -20.25 -6.04 18.07
CA ALA A 192 -20.18 -7.40 18.61
C ALA A 192 -19.26 -7.51 19.84
N ASN A 193 -18.29 -6.61 20.00
CA ASN A 193 -17.32 -6.64 21.09
C ASN A 193 -17.06 -5.25 21.69
N PRO A 194 -18.05 -4.59 22.33
CA PRO A 194 -17.87 -3.21 22.82
C PRO A 194 -16.70 -3.03 23.80
N ASP A 195 -16.32 -4.06 24.55
CA ASP A 195 -15.21 -4.06 25.52
C ASP A 195 -13.81 -4.02 24.88
N HIS A 196 -13.73 -4.28 23.57
CA HIS A 196 -12.51 -4.18 22.78
C HIS A 196 -12.22 -2.76 22.31
N PHE A 197 -13.14 -1.82 22.52
CA PHE A 197 -13.06 -0.45 22.03
C PHE A 197 -13.27 0.57 23.16
N GLU A 198 -12.81 1.78 22.92
CA GLU A 198 -13.04 2.91 23.80
C GLU A 198 -14.32 3.62 23.41
N TRP A 199 -15.12 4.03 24.40
CA TRP A 199 -16.41 4.67 24.19
C TRP A 199 -16.47 6.02 24.88
N ILE A 200 -17.28 6.90 24.31
CA ILE A 200 -17.66 8.19 24.86
C ILE A 200 -19.17 8.28 24.95
N ARG A 201 -19.65 9.06 25.92
CA ARG A 201 -21.03 9.50 26.00
C ARG A 201 -21.07 10.99 25.75
N ARG A 202 -21.82 11.40 24.74
CA ARG A 202 -21.98 12.78 24.32
C ARG A 202 -23.37 13.30 24.66
N LYS A 203 -23.44 14.60 24.95
CA LYS A 203 -24.66 15.39 24.91
C LYS A 203 -24.36 16.67 24.15
N ASP A 204 -24.96 16.81 22.96
CA ASP A 204 -24.71 17.93 22.05
C ASP A 204 -23.20 18.13 21.78
N THR A 205 -22.61 19.24 22.21
CA THR A 205 -21.19 19.56 22.00
C THR A 205 -20.29 19.16 23.17
N PHE A 206 -20.78 18.34 24.10
CA PHE A 206 -20.03 17.96 25.31
C PHE A 206 -19.86 16.45 25.40
N ILE A 207 -18.62 16.01 25.64
CA ILE A 207 -18.36 14.67 26.14
C ILE A 207 -18.66 14.67 27.64
N ILE A 208 -19.70 13.95 28.05
CA ILE A 208 -20.15 13.87 29.44
C ILE A 208 -19.61 12.65 30.19
N SER A 209 -19.05 11.68 29.46
CA SER A 209 -18.34 10.53 30.04
C SER A 209 -17.41 9.92 29.00
N HIS A 210 -16.23 9.51 29.45
CA HIS A 210 -15.29 8.68 28.69
C HIS A 210 -14.64 7.65 29.62
N ARG A 211 -15.39 7.20 30.64
CA ARG A 211 -14.90 6.25 31.66
C ARG A 211 -14.35 4.98 31.03
N GLU A 212 -13.40 4.34 31.70
CA GLU A 212 -12.72 3.15 31.18
C GLU A 212 -13.73 2.03 30.86
N TYR A 213 -14.74 1.84 31.71
CA TYR A 213 -15.72 0.76 31.61
C TYR A 213 -17.05 1.18 30.95
N LEU A 214 -17.07 2.28 30.18
CA LEU A 214 -18.30 2.76 29.53
C LEU A 214 -18.92 1.74 28.56
N HIS A 215 -18.14 0.79 28.05
CA HIS A 215 -18.61 -0.32 27.23
C HIS A 215 -19.70 -1.18 27.92
N GLU A 216 -19.77 -1.22 29.25
CA GLU A 216 -20.83 -1.93 29.97
C GLU A 216 -22.21 -1.29 29.74
N GLU A 217 -22.28 0.06 29.72
CA GLU A 217 -23.51 0.79 29.37
C GLU A 217 -23.92 0.52 27.91
N VAL A 218 -22.93 0.41 27.02
CA VAL A 218 -23.13 0.09 25.60
C VAL A 218 -23.65 -1.33 25.42
N GLN A 219 -23.05 -2.31 26.08
CA GLN A 219 -23.51 -3.70 26.09
C GLN A 219 -24.95 -3.81 26.61
N GLY A 220 -25.29 -3.05 27.66
CA GLY A 220 -26.67 -2.93 28.14
C GLY A 220 -27.61 -2.39 27.04
N ALA A 221 -27.22 -1.28 26.39
CA ALA A 221 -28.01 -0.67 25.33
C ALA A 221 -28.21 -1.59 24.11
N ILE A 222 -27.19 -2.35 23.70
CA ILE A 222 -27.26 -3.34 22.60
C ILE A 222 -28.17 -4.50 23.01
N THR A 223 -28.10 -4.95 24.27
CA THR A 223 -28.98 -6.01 24.78
C THR A 223 -30.44 -5.57 24.73
N ASP A 224 -30.73 -4.33 25.11
CA ASP A 224 -32.09 -3.77 25.05
C ASP A 224 -32.57 -3.61 23.61
N TRP A 225 -31.71 -3.15 22.70
CA TRP A 225 -32.01 -3.11 21.26
C TRP A 225 -32.39 -4.50 20.74
N LEU A 226 -31.61 -5.52 21.08
CA LEU A 226 -31.86 -6.89 20.63
C LEU A 226 -33.19 -7.43 21.19
N ARG A 227 -33.55 -7.09 22.44
CA ARG A 227 -34.86 -7.45 23.02
C ARG A 227 -36.02 -6.77 22.29
N GLU A 228 -35.85 -5.51 21.90
CA GLU A 228 -36.87 -4.72 21.22
C GLU A 228 -37.06 -5.16 19.75
N ARG A 229 -35.96 -5.38 19.03
CA ARG A 229 -35.96 -5.68 17.58
C ARG A 229 -36.02 -7.18 17.27
N GLY A 230 -35.67 -8.03 18.24
CA GLY A 230 -35.49 -9.46 18.07
C GLY A 230 -34.18 -9.82 17.33
N PRO A 231 -33.75 -11.08 17.41
CA PRO A 231 -32.54 -11.56 16.74
C PRO A 231 -32.71 -11.64 15.22
N ALA A 232 -31.61 -11.47 14.48
CA ALA A 232 -31.60 -11.68 13.03
C ALA A 232 -31.92 -13.14 12.68
N LEU A 233 -31.46 -14.09 13.50
CA LEU A 233 -31.71 -15.53 13.35
C LEU A 233 -32.48 -16.08 14.55
N SER A 234 -33.70 -16.57 14.32
CA SER A 234 -34.62 -17.06 15.35
C SER A 234 -34.12 -18.28 16.13
N ALA A 235 -33.18 -19.04 15.57
CA ALA A 235 -32.58 -20.22 16.19
C ALA A 235 -31.75 -19.89 17.46
N TYR A 236 -31.35 -18.63 17.63
CA TYR A 236 -30.65 -18.14 18.82
C TYR A 236 -31.61 -17.35 19.71
N GLY A 237 -32.67 -18.01 20.20
CA GLY A 237 -33.57 -17.40 21.18
C GLY A 237 -32.79 -16.76 22.34
N MET A 238 -33.29 -15.67 22.93
CA MET A 238 -32.60 -14.91 23.99
C MET A 238 -32.31 -15.79 25.22
N VAL A 239 -31.20 -16.52 25.22
CA VAL A 239 -30.70 -17.24 26.39
C VAL A 239 -29.83 -16.25 27.17
N GLY A 240 -29.88 -16.30 28.51
CA GLY A 240 -28.95 -15.53 29.33
C GLY A 240 -27.50 -15.81 28.92
N GLY A 241 -26.64 -14.80 29.02
CA GLY A 241 -25.23 -14.92 28.68
C GLY A 241 -24.86 -14.48 27.24
N LEU A 242 -25.45 -13.39 26.75
CA LEU A 242 -25.19 -12.85 25.40
C LEU A 242 -23.70 -12.57 25.14
N TRP A 243 -22.99 -12.06 26.13
CA TRP A 243 -21.59 -11.62 26.02
C TRP A 243 -20.60 -12.77 26.25
N GLU A 244 -21.10 -13.93 26.66
CA GLU A 244 -20.39 -15.20 26.81
C GLU A 244 -20.42 -16.05 25.52
N LEU A 245 -21.26 -15.68 24.55
CA LEU A 245 -21.25 -16.29 23.21
C LEU A 245 -19.93 -15.98 22.48
N SER A 246 -19.54 -16.83 21.53
CA SER A 246 -18.48 -16.46 20.58
C SER A 246 -18.89 -15.25 19.75
N GLU A 247 -17.92 -14.48 19.27
CA GLU A 247 -18.17 -13.37 18.35
C GLU A 247 -18.99 -13.82 17.13
N GLU A 248 -18.62 -14.94 16.50
CA GLU A 248 -19.35 -15.48 15.35
C GLU A 248 -20.86 -15.66 15.62
N ASN A 249 -21.21 -16.16 16.82
CA ASN A 249 -22.60 -16.32 17.22
C ASN A 249 -23.26 -14.97 17.53
N ARG A 250 -22.54 -14.02 18.14
CA ARG A 250 -23.04 -12.65 18.33
C ARG A 250 -23.31 -11.96 17.00
N LEU A 251 -22.41 -12.05 16.03
CA LEU A 251 -22.58 -11.49 14.69
C LEU A 251 -23.80 -12.08 13.98
N LYS A 252 -23.96 -13.40 14.02
CA LYS A 252 -25.15 -14.09 13.49
C LYS A 252 -26.44 -13.67 14.17
N LEU A 253 -26.40 -13.45 15.49
CA LEU A 253 -27.53 -12.99 16.28
C LEU A 253 -27.91 -11.53 15.96
N PHE A 254 -26.90 -10.66 15.84
CA PHE A 254 -27.09 -9.22 15.66
C PHE A 254 -27.39 -8.84 14.22
N PHE A 255 -26.73 -9.46 13.24
CA PHE A 255 -26.74 -9.02 11.85
C PHE A 255 -27.23 -10.08 10.87
N GLY A 256 -27.02 -11.37 11.16
CA GLY A 256 -27.48 -12.48 10.32
C GLY A 256 -26.34 -13.22 9.62
N HIS A 257 -26.63 -13.85 8.48
CA HIS A 257 -25.61 -14.57 7.72
C HIS A 257 -24.68 -13.61 6.95
N PRO A 258 -23.38 -13.92 6.81
CA PRO A 258 -22.43 -13.12 6.03
C PRO A 258 -22.91 -12.80 4.60
N ASP A 259 -23.55 -13.78 3.95
CA ASP A 259 -24.04 -13.68 2.57
C ASP A 259 -25.21 -12.68 2.40
N ASP A 260 -25.89 -12.29 3.49
CA ASP A 260 -26.95 -11.27 3.48
C ASP A 260 -26.38 -9.88 3.79
N HIS A 261 -25.55 -9.36 2.89
CA HIS A 261 -24.90 -8.05 3.06
C HIS A 261 -25.90 -6.91 3.31
N ALA A 262 -27.02 -6.89 2.57
CA ALA A 262 -28.04 -5.85 2.74
C ALA A 262 -28.72 -5.93 4.11
N GLY A 263 -29.15 -7.13 4.53
CA GLY A 263 -29.77 -7.34 5.84
C GLY A 263 -28.84 -7.01 7.00
N ARG A 264 -27.55 -7.41 6.91
CA ARG A 264 -26.54 -7.05 7.91
C ARG A 264 -26.37 -5.54 8.05
N ARG A 265 -26.24 -4.84 6.91
CA ARG A 265 -26.11 -3.38 6.88
C ARG A 265 -27.32 -2.68 7.48
N ASP A 266 -28.54 -3.10 7.13
CA ASP A 266 -29.77 -2.47 7.61
C ASP A 266 -29.91 -2.60 9.13
N ARG A 267 -29.60 -3.79 9.68
CA ARG A 267 -29.57 -4.01 11.13
C ARG A 267 -28.47 -3.23 11.83
N ARG A 268 -27.29 -3.11 11.21
CA ARG A 268 -26.19 -2.27 11.72
C ARG A 268 -26.64 -0.81 11.82
N VAL A 269 -27.24 -0.25 10.76
CA VAL A 269 -27.74 1.13 10.74
C VAL A 269 -28.79 1.38 11.83
N ASP A 270 -29.75 0.46 12.01
CA ASP A 270 -30.76 0.56 13.09
C ASP A 270 -30.11 0.54 14.49
N LEU A 271 -29.12 -0.32 14.71
CA LEU A 271 -28.39 -0.36 15.98
C LEU A 271 -27.55 0.92 16.20
N VAL A 272 -26.92 1.46 15.16
CA VAL A 272 -26.21 2.76 15.26
C VAL A 272 -27.18 3.86 15.67
N ASP A 273 -28.36 3.91 15.05
CA ASP A 273 -29.39 4.89 15.41
C ASP A 273 -29.83 4.76 16.88
N TRP A 274 -30.02 3.52 17.35
CA TRP A 274 -30.36 3.23 18.74
C TRP A 274 -29.33 3.73 19.75
N LEU A 275 -28.03 3.57 19.44
CA LEU A 275 -26.91 4.04 20.27
C LEU A 275 -26.72 5.55 20.19
N TYR A 276 -26.85 6.12 18.98
CA TYR A 276 -26.77 7.57 18.73
C TYR A 276 -27.76 8.35 19.61
N HIS A 277 -29.02 7.91 19.68
CA HIS A 277 -30.04 8.55 20.52
C HIS A 277 -29.78 8.44 22.03
N ARG A 278 -28.86 7.58 22.45
CA ARG A 278 -28.39 7.47 23.85
C ARG A 278 -27.10 8.28 24.09
N GLY A 279 -26.57 8.91 23.05
CA GLY A 279 -25.32 9.64 23.05
C GLY A 279 -24.09 8.74 23.12
N LEU A 280 -24.21 7.45 22.81
CA LEU A 280 -23.11 6.49 22.91
C LEU A 280 -22.38 6.40 21.58
N GLU A 281 -21.11 6.78 21.58
CA GLU A 281 -20.25 6.72 20.41
C GLU A 281 -18.90 6.09 20.77
N PRO A 282 -18.31 5.26 19.91
CA PRO A 282 -16.93 4.86 20.10
C PRO A 282 -16.01 6.05 19.87
N ALA A 283 -14.90 6.10 20.60
CA ALA A 283 -13.93 7.19 20.50
C ALA A 283 -13.25 7.15 19.12
N PRO A 284 -13.12 8.29 18.42
CA PRO A 284 -12.49 8.32 17.11
C PRO A 284 -10.99 8.04 17.19
N ALA A 285 -10.43 7.48 16.12
CA ALA A 285 -9.00 7.27 15.96
C ALA A 285 -8.28 8.61 15.79
N THR A 286 -7.08 8.73 16.33
CA THR A 286 -6.22 9.91 16.21
C THR A 286 -4.92 9.59 15.49
N MET A 287 -4.23 10.60 14.98
CA MET A 287 -2.89 10.51 14.39
C MET A 287 -2.03 11.68 14.85
N ALA A 288 -0.74 11.37 14.97
CA ALA A 288 0.35 12.20 15.49
C ALA A 288 0.16 12.66 16.94
N PRO A 289 1.26 13.01 17.62
CA PRO A 289 1.23 13.68 18.90
C PRO A 289 0.41 14.98 18.91
N PRO A 290 -0.24 15.32 20.03
CA PRO A 290 -0.69 14.37 21.05
C PRO A 290 -1.88 13.53 20.55
N TYR A 291 -1.85 12.22 20.81
CA TYR A 291 -2.90 11.31 20.37
C TYR A 291 -4.20 11.36 21.19
N ARG A 292 -4.24 12.13 22.29
CA ARG A 292 -5.23 12.03 23.36
C ARG A 292 -5.72 13.42 23.79
N GLY A 293 -6.84 13.46 24.52
CA GLY A 293 -7.52 14.70 24.88
C GLY A 293 -8.48 15.13 23.78
N LEU A 294 -9.68 14.57 23.76
CA LEU A 294 -10.67 14.83 22.71
C LEU A 294 -11.77 15.77 23.21
N GLU A 295 -12.23 16.65 22.32
CA GLU A 295 -13.47 17.39 22.47
C GLU A 295 -14.28 17.40 21.17
N VAL A 296 -15.58 17.64 21.29
CA VAL A 296 -16.47 17.78 20.13
C VAL A 296 -16.20 19.15 19.51
N ASP A 297 -16.01 19.22 18.19
CA ASP A 297 -15.84 20.51 17.53
C ASP A 297 -17.20 21.26 17.50
N PRO A 298 -17.29 22.44 18.15
CA PRO A 298 -18.54 23.19 18.21
C PRO A 298 -18.86 23.92 16.90
N SER A 299 -17.90 24.00 15.97
CA SER A 299 -18.03 24.76 14.72
C SER A 299 -19.17 24.22 13.85
N PRO A 300 -19.92 25.08 13.14
CA PRO A 300 -20.96 24.64 12.21
C PRO A 300 -20.41 23.79 11.05
N GLU A 301 -19.19 24.04 10.61
CA GLU A 301 -18.55 23.35 9.48
C GLU A 301 -18.16 21.90 9.83
N ALA A 302 -17.97 21.62 11.11
CA ALA A 302 -17.70 20.29 11.65
C ALA A 302 -18.96 19.43 11.78
N MET A 303 -20.12 19.92 11.32
CA MET A 303 -21.40 19.24 11.42
C MET A 303 -21.77 18.57 10.09
N THR A 304 -22.00 17.26 10.12
CA THR A 304 -22.50 16.50 8.98
C THR A 304 -23.86 15.91 9.32
N VAL A 305 -24.82 16.03 8.40
CA VAL A 305 -26.12 15.37 8.51
C VAL A 305 -26.15 14.21 7.54
N ASP A 306 -26.41 13.01 8.03
CA ASP A 306 -26.51 11.82 7.19
C ASP A 306 -27.91 11.61 6.60
N ASP A 307 -28.06 10.58 5.78
CA ASP A 307 -29.33 10.24 5.12
C ASP A 307 -30.46 9.88 6.10
N ALA A 308 -30.13 9.49 7.33
CA ALA A 308 -31.10 9.22 8.40
C ALA A 308 -31.48 10.49 9.19
N GLY A 309 -30.88 11.65 8.86
CA GLY A 309 -31.10 12.91 9.55
C GLY A 309 -30.33 13.04 10.87
N ARG A 310 -29.38 12.13 11.16
CA ARG A 310 -28.54 12.19 12.36
C ARG A 310 -27.49 13.28 12.18
N VAL A 311 -27.25 14.02 13.26
CA VAL A 311 -26.28 15.11 13.29
C VAL A 311 -24.97 14.58 13.88
N TRP A 312 -24.03 14.31 12.99
CA TRP A 312 -22.67 13.94 13.33
C TRP A 312 -21.82 15.19 13.49
N ARG A 313 -20.89 15.15 14.44
CA ARG A 313 -19.89 16.19 14.63
C ARG A 313 -18.50 15.60 14.61
N ASP A 314 -17.58 16.32 13.98
CA ASP A 314 -16.17 16.02 14.07
C ASP A 314 -15.65 16.30 15.49
N TYR A 315 -14.52 15.68 15.78
CA TYR A 315 -13.80 15.81 17.04
C TYR A 315 -12.46 16.49 16.76
N ARG A 316 -11.95 17.20 17.75
CA ARG A 316 -10.60 17.77 17.71
C ARG A 316 -9.83 17.42 18.99
N ILE A 317 -8.52 17.48 18.89
CA ILE A 317 -7.64 17.34 20.05
C ILE A 317 -7.63 18.67 20.81
N THR A 318 -7.67 18.63 22.14
CA THR A 318 -7.76 19.82 23.01
C THR A 318 -6.49 20.68 22.96
N GLU A 319 -5.33 20.04 22.76
CA GLU A 319 -4.03 20.69 22.63
C GLU A 319 -3.32 20.17 21.37
N PRO A 320 -3.81 20.52 20.16
CA PRO A 320 -3.28 19.94 18.93
C PRO A 320 -1.93 20.55 18.55
N GLU A 321 -1.05 19.71 18.01
CA GLU A 321 0.16 20.10 17.30
C GLU A 321 -0.06 20.07 15.77
N GLU A 322 0.97 20.40 14.99
CA GLU A 322 0.86 20.61 13.54
C GLU A 322 0.25 19.40 12.81
N MET A 323 0.67 18.19 13.15
CA MET A 323 0.23 16.95 12.51
C MET A 323 -0.92 16.26 13.25
N SER A 324 -1.37 16.78 14.40
CA SER A 324 -2.50 16.24 15.17
C SER A 324 -3.77 16.16 14.31
N ARG A 325 -4.30 14.96 14.11
CA ARG A 325 -5.58 14.76 13.38
C ARG A 325 -6.48 13.79 14.13
N VAL A 326 -7.79 13.99 13.96
CA VAL A 326 -8.82 13.05 14.39
C VAL A 326 -9.53 12.51 13.16
N PHE A 327 -9.59 11.20 13.03
CA PHE A 327 -10.32 10.53 11.96
C PHE A 327 -11.72 10.18 12.44
N GLY A 328 -12.63 11.13 12.24
CA GLY A 328 -14.03 11.05 12.68
C GLY A 328 -14.77 9.74 12.35
N PRO A 329 -14.54 9.08 11.20
CA PRO A 329 -15.18 7.79 10.88
C PRO A 329 -14.52 6.55 11.49
N LEU A 330 -13.30 6.63 12.02
CA LEU A 330 -12.49 5.47 12.40
C LEU A 330 -12.41 5.33 13.92
N THR A 331 -12.23 4.13 14.45
CA THR A 331 -11.94 3.86 15.87
C THR A 331 -10.85 2.81 16.04
N ARG A 332 -10.05 2.93 17.10
CA ARG A 332 -8.94 2.03 17.41
C ARG A 332 -9.33 1.01 18.47
N TYR A 333 -8.67 -0.15 18.43
CA TYR A 333 -8.75 -1.12 19.51
C TYR A 333 -8.23 -0.55 20.83
N LYS A 334 -8.93 -0.87 21.91
CA LYS A 334 -8.53 -0.56 23.28
C LYS A 334 -7.52 -1.59 23.77
N LEU A 335 -6.28 -1.46 23.30
CA LEU A 335 -5.19 -2.42 23.57
C LEU A 335 -4.66 -2.40 25.02
N TYR A 336 -4.93 -1.34 25.76
CA TYR A 336 -4.43 -1.12 27.12
C TYR A 336 -5.53 -0.60 28.05
N GLY A 337 -5.28 -0.66 29.36
CA GLY A 337 -6.10 -0.01 30.39
C GLY A 337 -6.05 1.53 30.30
N ARG A 338 -6.77 2.18 31.21
CA ARG A 338 -6.74 3.65 31.36
C ARG A 338 -6.38 4.01 32.80
N LYS A 339 -5.55 5.03 32.98
CA LYS A 339 -5.25 5.52 34.34
C LYS A 339 -6.44 6.30 34.87
N ARG A 340 -6.70 6.18 36.17
CA ARG A 340 -7.71 7.00 36.89
C ARG A 340 -9.08 7.01 36.20
N ASP A 341 -9.57 5.85 35.77
CA ASP A 341 -10.84 5.70 35.04
C ASP A 341 -10.95 6.61 33.80
N ASN A 342 -9.81 6.82 33.12
CA ASN A 342 -9.66 7.65 31.93
C ASN A 342 -9.92 9.15 32.14
N ALA A 343 -9.91 9.67 33.37
CA ALA A 343 -10.25 11.07 33.67
C ALA A 343 -9.44 12.10 32.86
N GLU A 344 -8.16 11.81 32.57
CA GLU A 344 -7.24 12.69 31.83
C GLU A 344 -6.81 12.09 30.48
N TRP A 345 -7.60 11.17 29.91
CA TRP A 345 -7.31 10.48 28.64
C TRP A 345 -6.02 9.62 28.60
N GLU A 346 -5.36 9.44 29.74
CA GLU A 346 -4.10 8.71 29.88
C GLU A 346 -4.26 7.19 29.68
N ILE A 347 -3.40 6.63 28.82
CA ILE A 347 -3.28 5.18 28.60
C ILE A 347 -2.39 4.56 29.69
N ASP A 348 -2.82 3.42 30.23
CA ASP A 348 -2.00 2.62 31.15
C ASP A 348 -1.26 1.51 30.38
N PHE A 349 -0.07 1.83 29.89
CA PHE A 349 0.75 0.91 29.11
C PHE A 349 1.28 -0.30 29.90
N ASP A 350 1.20 -0.26 31.23
CA ASP A 350 1.58 -1.38 32.11
C ASP A 350 0.42 -2.39 32.29
N GLN A 351 -0.77 -2.06 31.77
CA GLN A 351 -1.96 -2.91 31.81
C GLN A 351 -2.45 -3.29 30.40
N PRO A 352 -1.73 -4.16 29.67
CA PRO A 352 -2.17 -4.63 28.36
C PRO A 352 -3.45 -5.48 28.48
N ARG A 353 -4.42 -5.21 27.61
CA ARG A 353 -5.68 -5.97 27.51
C ARG A 353 -5.50 -7.17 26.58
N ARG A 354 -4.83 -8.22 27.10
CA ARG A 354 -4.36 -9.38 26.31
C ARG A 354 -5.40 -9.96 25.36
N TRP A 355 -6.66 -10.07 25.78
CA TRP A 355 -7.73 -10.61 24.95
C TRP A 355 -8.03 -9.76 23.70
N VAL A 356 -7.84 -8.43 23.77
CA VAL A 356 -8.00 -7.52 22.62
C VAL A 356 -6.83 -7.68 21.64
N TRP A 357 -5.62 -7.90 22.16
CA TRP A 357 -4.46 -8.25 21.34
C TRP A 357 -4.64 -9.61 20.65
N ASP A 358 -5.10 -10.61 21.39
CA ASP A 358 -5.37 -11.95 20.86
C ASP A 358 -6.48 -11.94 19.80
N TYR A 359 -7.51 -11.12 20.00
CA TYR A 359 -8.56 -10.88 19.00
C TYR A 359 -7.98 -10.36 17.69
N LEU A 360 -7.23 -9.26 17.75
CA LEU A 360 -6.67 -8.59 16.56
C LEU A 360 -5.71 -9.51 15.80
N THR A 361 -4.75 -10.09 16.52
CA THR A 361 -3.71 -10.95 15.95
C THR A 361 -4.28 -12.27 15.44
N GLY A 362 -5.28 -12.82 16.14
CA GLY A 362 -5.97 -14.05 15.73
C GLY A 362 -6.70 -13.90 14.41
N HIS A 363 -7.45 -12.81 14.23
CA HIS A 363 -8.18 -12.54 12.99
C HIS A 363 -7.25 -12.40 11.79
N TYR A 364 -6.19 -11.59 11.88
CA TYR A 364 -5.22 -11.45 10.78
C TYR A 364 -4.45 -12.75 10.50
N ALA A 365 -4.11 -13.54 11.52
CA ALA A 365 -3.50 -14.85 11.32
C ALA A 365 -4.45 -15.84 10.63
N GLU A 366 -5.76 -15.75 10.90
CA GLU A 366 -6.76 -16.48 10.14
C GLU A 366 -6.82 -16.01 8.68
N GLN A 367 -6.80 -14.70 8.40
CA GLN A 367 -6.79 -14.19 7.03
C GLN A 367 -5.57 -14.69 6.26
N GLN A 368 -4.38 -14.63 6.87
CA GLN A 368 -3.16 -15.16 6.27
C GLN A 368 -3.30 -16.65 5.96
N ARG A 369 -3.74 -17.47 6.92
CA ARG A 369 -3.94 -18.91 6.71
C ARG A 369 -4.99 -19.21 5.62
N ARG A 370 -6.07 -18.41 5.59
CA ARG A 370 -7.19 -18.61 4.67
C ARG A 370 -6.80 -18.27 3.24
N TYR A 371 -6.02 -17.21 3.01
CA TYR A 371 -5.74 -16.70 1.66
C TYR A 371 -4.30 -16.91 1.20
N ASN A 372 -3.41 -17.30 2.12
CA ASN A 372 -1.99 -17.53 1.88
C ASN A 372 -1.22 -16.26 1.47
N PHE A 373 -1.47 -15.14 2.16
CA PHE A 373 -0.67 -13.92 1.98
C PHE A 373 0.77 -14.09 2.47
N ASP A 374 1.71 -13.42 1.82
CA ASP A 374 3.15 -13.53 2.08
C ASP A 374 3.70 -12.39 2.95
N PHE A 375 3.05 -11.22 2.89
CA PHE A 375 3.44 -10.07 3.67
C PHE A 375 2.23 -9.22 4.04
N MET A 376 2.44 -8.33 5.00
CA MET A 376 1.49 -7.27 5.32
C MET A 376 2.06 -5.90 4.96
N ARG A 377 1.21 -5.02 4.45
CA ARG A 377 1.42 -3.58 4.58
C ARG A 377 0.67 -3.12 5.82
N GLY A 378 1.39 -2.61 6.82
CA GLY A 378 0.77 -2.12 8.05
C GLY A 378 0.33 -0.67 7.89
N ASP A 379 -0.96 -0.41 8.02
CA ASP A 379 -1.52 0.93 7.92
C ASP A 379 -1.22 1.77 9.18
N MET A 380 -0.90 3.05 9.00
CA MET A 380 -0.52 3.96 10.08
C MET A 380 0.59 3.40 10.98
N SER A 381 1.63 2.83 10.38
CA SER A 381 2.76 2.21 11.11
C SER A 381 3.59 3.19 11.92
N HIS A 382 3.39 4.50 11.73
CA HIS A 382 4.02 5.57 12.50
C HIS A 382 3.35 5.79 13.87
N VAL A 383 2.28 5.07 14.21
CA VAL A 383 1.53 5.37 15.45
C VAL A 383 2.21 4.79 16.67
N GLN A 384 3.11 5.59 17.25
CA GLN A 384 3.71 5.35 18.54
C GLN A 384 3.04 6.22 19.62
N MET A 385 2.15 5.62 20.42
CA MET A 385 1.34 6.35 21.41
C MET A 385 2.06 6.63 22.74
N ARG A 386 3.27 6.08 22.97
CA ARG A 386 4.03 6.28 24.22
C ARG A 386 4.79 7.61 24.19
N PRO A 387 4.47 8.59 25.07
CA PRO A 387 5.11 9.91 25.03
C PRO A 387 6.63 9.92 25.23
N ALA A 388 7.17 8.89 25.90
CA ALA A 388 8.62 8.74 26.10
C ALA A 388 9.33 8.07 24.90
N GLY A 389 8.64 7.83 23.78
CA GLY A 389 9.16 7.11 22.63
C GLY A 389 9.25 5.59 22.85
N VAL A 390 10.23 4.96 22.20
CA VAL A 390 10.48 3.52 22.27
C VAL A 390 11.03 3.14 23.66
N PRO A 391 10.38 2.22 24.40
CA PRO A 391 10.90 1.75 25.68
C PRO A 391 12.09 0.80 25.50
N ASP A 392 13.04 0.82 26.45
CA ASP A 392 14.15 -0.15 26.53
C ASP A 392 14.11 -0.89 27.89
N PRO A 393 13.92 -2.23 27.91
CA PRO A 393 13.70 -3.11 26.75
C PRO A 393 12.29 -2.93 26.14
N VAL A 394 12.15 -3.32 24.86
CA VAL A 394 10.84 -3.29 24.17
C VAL A 394 9.94 -4.42 24.72
N PRO A 395 8.76 -4.13 25.30
CA PRO A 395 7.88 -5.15 25.86
C PRO A 395 7.13 -5.94 24.78
N ASP A 396 6.61 -7.13 25.14
CA ASP A 396 5.82 -7.98 24.23
C ASP A 396 4.58 -7.24 23.67
N PHE A 397 3.90 -6.47 24.52
CA PHE A 397 2.78 -5.61 24.13
C PHE A 397 3.32 -4.19 23.92
N TYR A 398 3.88 -3.98 22.74
CA TYR A 398 4.43 -2.70 22.30
C TYR A 398 3.58 -2.09 21.18
N ASP A 399 3.54 -2.80 20.04
CA ASP A 399 2.96 -2.32 18.79
C ASP A 399 2.00 -3.39 18.20
N PRO A 400 0.77 -3.02 17.78
CA PRO A 400 -0.21 -3.97 17.24
C PRO A 400 0.23 -4.65 15.94
N LEU A 401 0.97 -3.95 15.07
CA LEU A 401 1.41 -4.49 13.78
C LEU A 401 2.52 -5.52 13.99
N ARG A 402 3.47 -5.23 14.90
CA ARG A 402 4.43 -6.22 15.39
C ARG A 402 3.74 -7.48 15.89
N ALA A 403 2.74 -7.34 16.75
CA ALA A 403 2.05 -8.48 17.34
C ALA A 403 1.33 -9.33 16.28
N VAL A 404 0.76 -8.69 15.24
CA VAL A 404 0.16 -9.42 14.09
C VAL A 404 1.23 -10.20 13.35
N LYS A 405 2.36 -9.57 13.02
CA LYS A 405 3.48 -10.22 12.34
C LYS A 405 4.00 -11.41 13.14
N GLU A 406 4.31 -11.22 14.42
CA GLU A 406 4.84 -12.28 15.28
C GLU A 406 3.88 -13.47 15.37
N ARG A 407 2.57 -13.22 15.54
CA ARG A 407 1.55 -14.27 15.56
C ARG A 407 1.49 -15.09 14.27
N ILE A 408 1.63 -14.44 13.12
CA ILE A 408 1.66 -15.14 11.82
C ILE A 408 2.96 -15.92 11.66
N ALA A 409 4.09 -15.33 12.06
CA ALA A 409 5.42 -15.90 11.93
C ALA A 409 5.61 -17.21 12.75
N GLU A 410 4.78 -17.45 13.78
CA GLU A 410 4.71 -18.72 14.50
C GLU A 410 4.50 -19.94 13.56
N ARG A 411 3.82 -19.74 12.42
CA ARG A 411 3.55 -20.79 11.42
C ARG A 411 4.13 -20.51 10.05
N VAL A 412 4.34 -19.23 9.74
CA VAL A 412 4.80 -18.77 8.43
C VAL A 412 6.02 -17.87 8.66
N PRO A 413 7.21 -18.45 8.94
CA PRO A 413 8.38 -17.68 9.36
C PRO A 413 8.80 -16.60 8.36
N HIS A 414 8.56 -16.84 7.06
CA HIS A 414 8.85 -15.90 5.99
C HIS A 414 7.86 -14.72 5.87
N PHE A 415 6.84 -14.63 6.73
CA PHE A 415 5.87 -13.53 6.62
C PHE A 415 6.51 -12.18 6.94
N ALA A 416 6.45 -11.24 5.99
CA ALA A 416 7.16 -9.97 6.07
C ALA A 416 6.24 -8.77 6.39
N TYR A 417 6.83 -7.67 6.85
CA TYR A 417 6.14 -6.44 7.21
C TYR A 417 6.70 -5.22 6.47
N PHE A 418 5.86 -4.66 5.59
CA PHE A 418 6.02 -3.37 4.95
C PHE A 418 5.28 -2.29 5.77
N ALA A 419 5.99 -1.42 6.45
CA ALA A 419 5.40 -0.35 7.26
C ALA A 419 4.99 0.84 6.41
N GLU A 420 3.72 1.26 6.50
CA GLU A 420 3.36 2.61 6.07
C GLU A 420 3.71 3.63 7.15
N SER A 421 4.94 4.09 7.08
CA SER A 421 5.43 5.20 7.86
C SER A 421 6.24 6.17 6.99
N PHE A 422 6.34 7.42 7.43
CA PHE A 422 7.07 8.50 6.79
C PHE A 422 8.31 8.82 7.62
N LEU A 423 9.47 8.91 6.97
CA LEU A 423 10.73 9.19 7.66
C LEU A 423 10.84 10.70 7.88
N THR A 424 10.32 11.15 9.02
CA THR A 424 10.33 12.55 9.46
C THR A 424 11.17 12.72 10.72
N GLU A 425 11.37 13.96 11.14
CA GLU A 425 12.02 14.30 12.40
C GLU A 425 11.30 13.67 13.61
N PRO A 426 12.02 13.41 14.73
CA PRO A 426 11.43 12.91 15.96
C PRO A 426 10.28 13.79 16.47
N ASP A 427 9.31 13.18 17.13
CA ASP A 427 8.14 13.85 17.73
C ASP A 427 7.18 14.54 16.74
N PHE A 428 7.44 14.49 15.43
CA PHE A 428 6.61 15.17 14.42
C PHE A 428 5.35 14.37 14.03
N MET A 429 5.52 13.12 13.59
CA MET A 429 4.41 12.21 13.21
C MET A 429 4.11 11.15 14.28
N ALA A 430 5.07 10.94 15.19
CA ALA A 430 5.10 9.89 16.19
C ALA A 430 5.88 10.39 17.40
N TYR A 431 5.59 9.90 18.61
CA TYR A 431 6.47 10.20 19.75
C TYR A 431 7.81 9.46 19.61
N GLY A 432 8.92 10.19 19.79
CA GLY A 432 10.28 9.68 19.66
C GLY A 432 10.77 9.54 18.22
N ASP A 433 11.85 8.77 18.03
CA ASP A 433 12.48 8.53 16.73
C ASP A 433 11.73 7.45 15.93
N GLU A 434 11.40 7.77 14.68
CA GLU A 434 10.62 6.90 13.79
C GLU A 434 11.38 5.62 13.40
N VAL A 435 12.69 5.71 13.15
CA VAL A 435 13.50 4.55 12.76
C VAL A 435 13.61 3.56 13.91
N GLU A 436 13.81 4.06 15.14
CA GLU A 436 13.79 3.22 16.34
C GLU A 436 12.41 2.60 16.58
N HIS A 437 11.32 3.33 16.33
CA HIS A 437 9.96 2.76 16.39
C HIS A 437 9.77 1.61 15.40
N LEU A 438 10.17 1.81 14.14
CA LEU A 438 10.06 0.81 13.08
C LEU A 438 10.92 -0.43 13.35
N LYS A 439 12.10 -0.27 13.96
CA LYS A 439 12.92 -1.39 14.43
C LYS A 439 12.20 -2.14 15.55
N ALA A 440 11.63 -1.42 16.50
CA ALA A 440 10.92 -2.00 17.63
C ALA A 440 9.59 -2.67 17.24
N SER A 441 8.97 -2.25 16.12
CA SER A 441 7.79 -2.89 15.52
C SER A 441 8.15 -4.06 14.58
N LEU A 442 9.44 -4.35 14.40
CA LEU A 442 9.96 -5.39 13.52
C LEU A 442 9.62 -5.20 12.04
N ALA A 443 9.50 -3.97 11.54
CA ALA A 443 9.33 -3.73 10.11
C ALA A 443 10.59 -4.15 9.34
N GLU A 444 10.44 -4.86 8.21
CA GLU A 444 11.55 -5.07 7.28
C GLU A 444 11.77 -3.85 6.39
N VAL A 445 10.65 -3.27 5.93
CA VAL A 445 10.63 -2.19 4.96
C VAL A 445 9.72 -1.08 5.46
N THR A 446 10.06 0.18 5.19
CA THR A 446 9.16 1.31 5.41
C THR A 446 8.91 2.08 4.12
N LEU A 447 7.69 2.56 3.92
CA LEU A 447 7.25 3.29 2.73
C LEU A 447 8.08 4.57 2.48
N GLY A 448 8.26 5.34 3.55
CA GLY A 448 8.89 6.64 3.54
C GLY A 448 8.13 7.72 2.72
N ASN A 449 8.80 8.83 2.46
CA ASN A 449 8.29 10.12 1.98
C ASN A 449 8.78 10.57 0.58
N LEU A 450 9.70 9.87 -0.11
CA LEU A 450 10.20 10.29 -1.44
C LEU A 450 9.08 10.57 -2.48
N GLN A 451 7.98 9.83 -2.43
CA GLN A 451 6.79 10.04 -3.28
C GLN A 451 6.06 11.37 -3.07
N SER A 452 6.39 12.10 -2.01
CA SER A 452 5.84 13.43 -1.69
C SER A 452 6.84 14.56 -1.91
N MET A 453 7.84 14.33 -2.75
CA MET A 453 8.90 15.28 -3.05
C MET A 453 9.11 15.38 -4.56
N VAL A 454 9.48 16.57 -5.02
CA VAL A 454 9.83 16.82 -6.42
C VAL A 454 11.21 16.20 -6.70
N PRO A 455 11.34 15.33 -7.72
CA PRO A 455 12.62 14.71 -8.03
C PRO A 455 13.71 15.75 -8.32
N GLY A 456 14.84 15.60 -7.64
CA GLY A 456 16.02 16.43 -7.79
C GLY A 456 16.04 17.70 -6.94
N ASP A 457 14.93 18.09 -6.31
CA ASP A 457 14.95 19.21 -5.35
C ASP A 457 15.77 18.86 -4.10
N GLU A 458 16.19 19.88 -3.35
CA GLU A 458 17.07 19.73 -2.18
C GLU A 458 16.51 18.71 -1.16
N GLU A 459 15.23 18.84 -0.82
CA GLU A 459 14.53 17.92 0.09
C GLU A 459 14.55 16.47 -0.41
N PHE A 460 14.41 16.26 -1.73
CA PHE A 460 14.47 14.92 -2.32
C PHE A 460 15.88 14.32 -2.21
N MET A 461 16.91 15.13 -2.49
CA MET A 461 18.31 14.68 -2.44
C MET A 461 18.79 14.41 -1.01
N GLU A 462 18.36 15.23 -0.04
CA GLU A 462 18.59 15.00 1.39
C GLU A 462 17.90 13.72 1.86
N ALA A 463 16.61 13.56 1.58
CA ALA A 463 15.88 12.34 1.92
C ALA A 463 16.50 11.09 1.28
N PHE A 464 16.96 11.17 0.02
CA PHE A 464 17.65 10.06 -0.62
C PHE A 464 18.95 9.71 0.11
N ALA A 465 19.77 10.69 0.49
CA ALA A 465 20.99 10.45 1.25
C ALA A 465 20.69 9.80 2.62
N ASP A 466 19.65 10.27 3.31
CA ASP A 466 19.21 9.70 4.59
C ASP A 466 18.68 8.27 4.44
N TYR A 467 17.96 7.97 3.36
CA TYR A 467 17.53 6.60 3.08
C TYR A 467 18.72 5.65 2.91
N LEU A 468 19.77 6.08 2.20
CA LEU A 468 21.00 5.30 2.03
C LEU A 468 21.71 5.09 3.37
N LYS A 469 21.70 6.11 4.26
CA LYS A 469 22.23 6.00 5.61
C LYS A 469 21.46 4.99 6.45
N ILE A 470 20.13 5.11 6.52
CA ILE A 470 19.24 4.20 7.26
C ILE A 470 19.43 2.77 6.75
N GLN A 471 19.42 2.56 5.43
CA GLN A 471 19.59 1.24 4.82
C GLN A 471 20.92 0.57 5.23
N ARG A 472 21.99 1.35 5.41
CA ARG A 472 23.31 0.85 5.84
C ARG A 472 23.41 0.60 7.35
N SER A 473 22.73 1.39 8.17
CA SER A 473 22.90 1.37 9.63
C SER A 473 21.74 0.73 10.41
N SER A 474 20.65 0.35 9.76
CA SER A 474 19.43 -0.16 10.39
C SER A 474 19.03 -1.55 9.87
N THR A 475 18.19 -2.23 10.64
CA THR A 475 17.49 -3.47 10.23
C THR A 475 16.27 -3.17 9.35
N VAL A 476 15.76 -1.94 9.39
CA VAL A 476 14.66 -1.45 8.55
C VAL A 476 15.25 -0.84 7.27
N THR A 477 14.66 -1.16 6.12
CA THR A 477 15.04 -0.57 4.83
C THR A 477 13.95 0.36 4.30
N PRO A 478 14.25 1.64 4.00
CA PRO A 478 13.33 2.50 3.28
C PRO A 478 13.06 1.97 1.86
N ALA A 479 11.82 2.05 1.40
CA ALA A 479 11.44 1.74 0.03
C ALA A 479 11.72 2.92 -0.90
N TRP A 480 12.21 2.62 -2.11
CA TRP A 480 12.23 3.58 -3.20
C TRP A 480 10.81 3.74 -3.75
N THR A 481 10.00 4.56 -3.09
CA THR A 481 8.60 4.76 -3.44
C THR A 481 8.47 5.81 -4.53
N VAL A 482 7.98 5.40 -5.70
CA VAL A 482 7.72 6.29 -6.84
C VAL A 482 6.41 7.04 -6.64
N ILE A 483 5.34 6.30 -6.38
CA ILE A 483 3.99 6.82 -6.12
C ILE A 483 3.18 5.76 -5.36
N THR A 484 2.27 6.17 -4.48
CA THR A 484 1.26 5.29 -3.88
C THR A 484 -0.13 5.66 -4.37
N GLY A 485 -1.09 4.74 -4.22
CA GLY A 485 -2.50 5.04 -4.49
C GLY A 485 -3.00 6.21 -3.64
N ASP A 486 -2.38 6.47 -2.48
CA ASP A 486 -2.69 7.62 -1.62
C ASP A 486 -2.16 8.97 -2.14
N LYS A 487 -1.06 8.93 -2.90
CA LYS A 487 -0.44 10.11 -3.51
C LYS A 487 -0.80 10.30 -4.98
N ASP A 488 -1.51 9.34 -5.57
CA ASP A 488 -2.20 9.50 -6.85
C ASP A 488 -3.49 10.32 -6.67
N ASP A 489 -3.31 11.60 -6.36
CA ASP A 489 -4.33 12.59 -5.99
C ASP A 489 -3.96 13.95 -6.63
N PRO A 490 -4.94 14.77 -7.07
CA PRO A 490 -4.65 16.03 -7.76
C PRO A 490 -3.74 16.99 -7.00
N ARG A 491 -3.74 16.93 -5.66
CA ARG A 491 -2.90 17.80 -4.82
C ARG A 491 -1.41 17.56 -5.02
N PHE A 492 -1.04 16.38 -5.51
CA PHE A 492 0.33 15.90 -5.61
C PHE A 492 0.81 15.77 -7.06
N ASP A 493 0.02 16.26 -8.04
CA ASP A 493 0.36 16.19 -9.46
C ASP A 493 1.75 16.76 -9.78
N HIS A 494 2.18 17.80 -9.07
CA HIS A 494 3.46 18.48 -9.27
C HIS A 494 4.69 17.61 -8.97
N PHE A 495 4.57 16.55 -8.17
CA PHE A 495 5.66 15.58 -7.96
C PHE A 495 5.92 14.69 -9.18
N HIS A 496 5.02 14.74 -10.18
CA HIS A 496 5.03 13.91 -11.38
C HIS A 496 5.00 14.75 -12.67
N HIS A 497 5.59 15.95 -12.63
CA HIS A 497 5.79 16.75 -13.85
C HIS A 497 7.04 16.34 -14.63
N HIS A 498 8.01 15.70 -13.98
CA HIS A 498 9.24 15.15 -14.56
C HIS A 498 9.84 14.03 -13.70
N GLY A 499 10.85 13.35 -14.24
CA GLY A 499 11.69 12.39 -13.52
C GLY A 499 11.07 11.01 -13.32
N GLU A 500 9.96 10.69 -13.99
CA GLU A 500 9.25 9.42 -13.81
C GLU A 500 10.12 8.22 -14.22
N VAL A 501 10.84 8.30 -15.36
CA VAL A 501 11.74 7.22 -15.80
C VAL A 501 12.99 7.19 -14.94
N ALA A 502 13.54 8.36 -14.58
CA ALA A 502 14.69 8.47 -13.67
C ALA A 502 14.43 7.79 -12.30
N ARG A 503 13.23 8.00 -11.73
CA ARG A 503 12.80 7.34 -10.48
C ARG A 503 12.67 5.84 -10.68
N MET A 504 11.98 5.37 -11.73
CA MET A 504 11.83 3.94 -11.96
C MET A 504 13.20 3.26 -12.19
N PHE A 505 14.07 3.88 -12.99
CA PHE A 505 15.42 3.40 -13.27
C PHE A 505 16.25 3.25 -11.98
N THR A 506 16.22 4.28 -11.13
CA THR A 506 16.94 4.25 -9.84
C THR A 506 16.39 3.15 -8.94
N GLY A 507 15.07 3.02 -8.81
CA GLY A 507 14.45 1.99 -7.98
C GLY A 507 14.81 0.56 -8.41
N LEU A 508 14.98 0.32 -9.71
CA LEU A 508 15.38 -0.98 -10.25
C LEU A 508 16.88 -1.25 -10.08
N PHE A 509 17.74 -0.28 -10.39
CA PHE A 509 19.19 -0.52 -10.52
C PHE A 509 20.04 -0.14 -9.31
N LEU A 510 19.51 0.69 -8.41
CA LEU A 510 20.20 1.01 -7.15
C LEU A 510 20.41 -0.23 -6.29
N GLY A 511 19.54 -1.25 -6.37
CA GLY A 511 19.75 -2.57 -5.75
C GLY A 511 19.86 -2.60 -4.22
N ARG A 512 19.65 -1.46 -3.54
CA ARG A 512 19.78 -1.31 -2.08
C ARG A 512 18.43 -1.19 -1.36
N MET A 513 17.39 -0.81 -2.08
CA MET A 513 16.05 -0.53 -1.56
C MET A 513 15.02 -1.24 -2.44
N PRO A 514 13.92 -1.74 -1.86
CA PRO A 514 12.80 -2.25 -2.65
C PRO A 514 12.07 -1.09 -3.34
N LEU A 515 11.73 -1.25 -4.60
CA LEU A 515 10.88 -0.34 -5.35
C LEU A 515 9.39 -0.55 -4.98
N TYR A 516 8.67 0.55 -4.81
CA TYR A 516 7.20 0.55 -4.69
C TYR A 516 6.59 1.56 -5.67
N PHE A 517 5.56 1.14 -6.40
CA PHE A 517 4.71 2.06 -7.17
C PHE A 517 3.24 1.62 -7.13
N SER A 518 2.31 2.54 -7.38
CA SER A 518 0.89 2.22 -7.51
C SER A 518 0.52 1.89 -8.95
N LEU A 519 -0.44 1.00 -9.11
CA LEU A 519 -1.13 0.77 -10.37
C LEU A 519 -1.56 2.09 -11.01
N GLY A 520 -1.39 2.20 -12.33
CA GLY A 520 -1.77 3.36 -13.11
C GLY A 520 -0.59 4.30 -13.39
N PHE A 521 0.50 4.20 -12.60
CA PHE A 521 1.74 4.95 -12.84
C PHE A 521 2.24 4.81 -14.27
N GLU A 522 2.12 3.61 -14.85
CA GLU A 522 2.71 3.24 -16.14
C GLU A 522 2.12 4.01 -17.32
N GLN A 523 0.90 4.52 -17.17
CA GLN A 523 0.20 5.31 -18.18
C GLN A 523 -0.17 6.71 -17.65
N ARG A 524 0.38 7.11 -16.50
CA ARG A 524 -0.04 8.31 -15.80
C ARG A 524 0.21 9.57 -16.64
N ASP A 525 -0.85 10.35 -16.83
CA ASP A 525 -0.80 11.63 -17.52
C ASP A 525 -0.15 12.72 -16.64
N ARG A 526 0.62 13.62 -17.27
CA ARG A 526 1.19 14.80 -16.60
C ARG A 526 0.11 15.88 -16.47
N HIS A 527 -0.45 16.01 -15.29
CA HIS A 527 -1.49 17.01 -15.02
C HIS A 527 -0.87 18.30 -14.45
N PHE A 528 -0.94 19.39 -15.21
CA PHE A 528 -0.53 20.73 -14.72
C PHE A 528 -1.68 21.50 -14.07
N SER A 529 -2.88 20.93 -14.13
CA SER A 529 -4.10 21.41 -13.49
C SER A 529 -4.93 20.19 -13.15
N ARG A 530 -5.71 20.27 -12.06
CA ARG A 530 -6.63 19.22 -11.64
C ARG A 530 -7.50 18.73 -12.81
N VAL A 531 -7.50 17.43 -13.06
CA VAL A 531 -8.40 16.79 -14.02
C VAL A 531 -9.58 16.10 -13.31
N ALA A 532 -10.39 15.36 -14.06
CA ALA A 532 -11.50 14.60 -13.52
C ALA A 532 -11.02 13.57 -12.48
N ASN A 533 -11.82 13.36 -11.44
CA ASN A 533 -11.45 12.51 -10.30
C ASN A 533 -11.22 11.05 -10.70
N GLU A 534 -11.84 10.59 -11.80
CA GLU A 534 -11.72 9.23 -12.31
C GLU A 534 -10.29 8.86 -12.76
N TYR A 535 -9.39 9.83 -12.92
CA TYR A 535 -7.97 9.60 -13.26
C TYR A 535 -7.07 9.35 -12.06
N TYR A 536 -7.61 9.38 -10.84
CA TYR A 536 -6.84 9.34 -9.60
C TYR A 536 -7.28 8.14 -8.75
N SER A 537 -6.41 7.16 -8.59
CA SER A 537 -6.71 5.93 -7.85
C SER A 537 -7.05 6.18 -6.38
N LYS A 538 -6.54 7.27 -5.75
CA LYS A 538 -6.91 7.69 -4.39
C LYS A 538 -8.41 7.88 -4.24
N LEU A 539 -9.06 8.42 -5.25
CA LEU A 539 -10.47 8.80 -5.16
C LEU A 539 -11.40 7.58 -5.26
N TYR A 540 -10.87 6.42 -5.68
CA TYR A 540 -11.55 5.13 -5.59
C TYR A 540 -11.34 4.42 -4.25
N VAL A 541 -10.55 4.97 -3.32
CA VAL A 541 -10.52 4.45 -1.94
C VAL A 541 -11.85 4.73 -1.22
N PHE A 542 -12.56 5.78 -1.64
CA PHE A 542 -13.84 6.22 -1.08
C PHE A 542 -14.98 5.97 -2.06
N GLN A 543 -16.21 5.85 -1.56
CA GLN A 543 -17.42 5.90 -2.37
C GLN A 543 -18.19 7.18 -2.08
N GLU A 544 -17.56 8.31 -2.40
CA GLU A 544 -18.21 9.61 -2.26
C GLU A 544 -19.12 9.88 -3.45
N THR A 545 -20.39 10.15 -3.17
CA THR A 545 -21.38 10.47 -4.22
C THR A 545 -21.57 11.98 -4.40
N ARG A 546 -20.99 12.79 -3.51
CA ARG A 546 -21.13 14.26 -3.51
C ARG A 546 -19.82 14.94 -3.13
N GLY A 547 -19.67 16.20 -3.54
CA GLY A 547 -18.53 17.04 -3.21
C GLY A 547 -17.29 16.77 -4.06
N ASP A 548 -16.19 17.42 -3.69
CA ASP A 548 -14.97 17.48 -4.51
C ASP A 548 -14.24 16.14 -4.64
N LYS A 549 -14.56 15.13 -3.83
CA LYS A 549 -13.93 13.79 -3.90
C LYS A 549 -14.79 12.77 -4.65
N ALA A 550 -15.96 13.16 -5.12
CA ALA A 550 -16.88 12.24 -5.77
C ALA A 550 -16.35 11.75 -7.12
N VAL A 551 -16.57 10.48 -7.42
CA VAL A 551 -16.33 9.87 -8.73
C VAL A 551 -17.68 9.47 -9.34
N SER A 552 -17.80 9.58 -10.66
CA SER A 552 -19.06 9.38 -11.39
C SER A 552 -19.05 8.16 -12.32
N GLY A 553 -17.90 7.52 -12.49
CA GLY A 553 -17.71 6.40 -13.40
C GLY A 553 -16.52 5.51 -13.04
N PRO A 554 -16.18 4.53 -13.89
CA PRO A 554 -15.03 3.66 -13.68
C PRO A 554 -13.72 4.43 -13.82
N PHE A 555 -12.67 3.92 -13.19
CA PHE A 555 -11.31 4.48 -13.25
C PHE A 555 -10.89 4.67 -14.71
N GLN A 556 -10.30 5.83 -15.02
CA GLN A 556 -9.80 6.17 -16.34
C GLN A 556 -8.27 6.05 -16.35
N TRP A 557 -7.76 5.18 -17.20
CA TRP A 557 -6.33 5.09 -17.46
C TRP A 557 -5.84 6.36 -18.19
N GLY A 558 -4.63 6.78 -17.86
CA GLY A 558 -4.00 7.90 -18.57
C GLY A 558 -3.61 7.53 -20.00
N ASN A 559 -3.34 8.55 -20.81
CA ASN A 559 -2.98 8.40 -22.23
C ASN A 559 -1.49 8.66 -22.49
N ASN A 560 -0.64 8.60 -21.46
CA ASN A 560 0.78 8.87 -21.57
C ASN A 560 1.54 7.65 -22.13
N PHE A 561 1.31 7.34 -23.40
CA PHE A 561 1.95 6.23 -24.09
C PHE A 561 3.45 6.45 -24.35
N SER A 562 3.92 7.70 -24.25
CA SER A 562 5.36 8.01 -24.25
C SER A 562 6.03 7.47 -22.98
N LEU A 563 5.47 7.77 -21.80
CA LEU A 563 5.91 7.19 -20.53
C LEU A 563 5.78 5.66 -20.56
N PHE A 564 4.64 5.13 -20.98
CA PHE A 564 4.42 3.68 -21.07
C PHE A 564 5.48 2.99 -21.94
N GLY A 565 5.80 3.55 -23.11
CA GLY A 565 6.84 3.04 -24.00
C GLY A 565 8.23 3.09 -23.35
N ALA A 566 8.58 4.21 -22.72
CA ALA A 566 9.86 4.36 -22.02
C ALA A 566 10.02 3.35 -20.87
N LEU A 567 8.97 3.15 -20.07
CA LEU A 567 8.97 2.18 -18.98
C LEU A 567 9.02 0.72 -19.48
N ASN A 568 8.37 0.39 -20.61
CA ASN A 568 8.50 -0.96 -21.20
C ASN A 568 9.93 -1.23 -21.68
N ARG A 569 10.58 -0.26 -22.33
CA ARG A 569 12.00 -0.39 -22.70
C ARG A 569 12.89 -0.57 -21.47
N LEU A 570 12.67 0.25 -20.44
CA LEU A 570 13.39 0.14 -19.18
C LEU A 570 13.20 -1.25 -18.54
N HIS A 571 11.98 -1.78 -18.51
CA HIS A 571 11.71 -3.10 -17.98
C HIS A 571 12.30 -4.23 -18.83
N GLY A 572 12.33 -4.08 -20.15
CA GLY A 572 13.06 -4.99 -21.05
C GLY A 572 14.55 -5.01 -20.73
N PHE A 573 15.16 -3.83 -20.58
CA PHE A 573 16.56 -3.68 -20.18
C PHE A 573 16.82 -4.27 -18.78
N ALA A 574 15.96 -4.00 -17.81
CA ALA A 574 16.07 -4.54 -16.45
C ALA A 574 15.97 -6.08 -16.42
N ALA A 575 15.04 -6.67 -17.18
CA ALA A 575 14.91 -8.13 -17.26
C ALA A 575 16.17 -8.81 -17.83
N GLU A 576 16.92 -8.13 -18.69
CA GLU A 576 18.19 -8.63 -19.23
C GLU A 576 19.37 -8.39 -18.28
N GLN A 577 19.49 -7.20 -17.71
CA GLN A 577 20.70 -6.81 -16.97
C GLN A 577 20.64 -7.14 -15.48
N LEU A 578 19.47 -7.11 -14.80
CA LEU A 578 19.40 -7.39 -13.36
C LEU A 578 20.01 -8.75 -12.98
N PRO A 579 19.78 -9.86 -13.73
CA PRO A 579 20.43 -11.15 -13.45
C PRO A 579 21.96 -11.15 -13.60
N ARG A 580 22.54 -10.13 -14.24
CA ARG A 580 23.98 -9.99 -14.47
C ARG A 580 24.68 -9.14 -13.42
N LEU A 581 23.94 -8.49 -12.52
CA LEU A 581 24.51 -7.63 -11.49
C LEU A 581 24.85 -8.44 -10.24
N ASP A 582 25.99 -8.15 -9.63
CA ASP A 582 26.31 -8.65 -8.30
C ASP A 582 25.27 -8.13 -7.28
N GLU A 583 24.88 -8.99 -6.34
CA GLU A 583 23.95 -8.67 -5.26
C GLU A 583 24.59 -7.88 -4.11
N ALA A 584 25.91 -7.67 -4.15
CA ALA A 584 26.62 -6.84 -3.18
C ALA A 584 26.00 -5.43 -3.10
N MET A 585 25.60 -5.03 -1.89
CA MET A 585 24.96 -3.73 -1.63
C MET A 585 25.96 -2.66 -1.16
N ASP A 586 27.26 -2.97 -1.12
CA ASP A 586 28.29 -2.07 -0.60
C ASP A 586 29.08 -1.36 -1.70
N PHE A 587 28.43 -0.39 -2.34
CA PHE A 587 29.07 0.53 -3.29
C PHE A 587 28.68 1.99 -3.02
N PRO A 588 29.60 2.94 -3.18
CA PRO A 588 29.29 4.36 -3.02
C PRO A 588 28.30 4.83 -4.10
N VAL A 589 27.48 5.82 -3.72
CA VAL A 589 26.64 6.60 -4.64
C VAL A 589 27.19 8.02 -4.58
N TYR A 590 27.55 8.57 -5.74
CA TYR A 590 28.23 9.84 -5.83
C TYR A 590 27.29 10.90 -6.41
N PRO A 591 27.14 12.06 -5.76
CA PRO A 591 26.49 13.20 -6.39
C PRO A 591 27.40 13.79 -7.47
N PHE A 592 26.79 14.43 -8.47
CA PHE A 592 27.50 15.29 -9.41
C PHE A 592 27.96 16.56 -8.66
N GLU A 593 29.27 16.82 -8.61
CA GLU A 593 29.79 18.01 -7.93
C GLU A 593 29.48 19.26 -8.78
N ALA A 594 28.98 20.33 -8.14
CA ALA A 594 28.75 21.60 -8.81
C ALA A 594 30.08 22.25 -9.26
N GLY A 595 30.55 21.89 -10.45
CA GLY A 595 31.54 22.62 -11.24
C GLY A 595 33.01 22.45 -10.83
N ARG A 596 33.72 21.56 -11.55
CA ARG A 596 35.11 21.81 -11.98
C ARG A 596 35.23 22.30 -13.43
N GLY A 597 34.11 22.45 -14.15
CA GLY A 597 34.06 22.90 -15.56
C GLY A 597 33.72 24.39 -15.75
N THR A 598 34.61 25.10 -16.43
CA THR A 598 34.66 26.51 -16.86
C THR A 598 33.44 27.43 -16.66
N ALA A 599 33.68 28.53 -15.96
CA ALA A 599 32.85 29.71 -15.83
C ALA A 599 32.32 30.23 -17.20
N GLY A 600 31.04 29.97 -17.48
CA GLY A 600 30.33 30.55 -18.61
C GLY A 600 28.89 30.03 -18.69
N ALA A 601 27.92 30.89 -18.35
CA ALA A 601 26.47 30.71 -18.43
C ALA A 601 25.80 29.92 -17.29
N GLY A 602 25.36 30.66 -16.24
CA GLY A 602 24.44 30.18 -15.20
C GLY A 602 25.09 29.20 -14.22
N SER A 603 24.75 29.30 -12.94
CA SER A 603 25.10 28.27 -11.96
C SER A 603 24.58 26.91 -12.46
N SER A 604 25.49 25.99 -12.82
CA SER A 604 25.11 24.62 -13.16
C SER A 604 24.44 24.00 -11.92
N PRO A 605 23.29 23.32 -12.05
CA PRO A 605 22.58 22.68 -10.94
C PRO A 605 23.33 21.42 -10.47
N GLY A 606 24.55 21.57 -9.97
CA GLY A 606 25.26 20.46 -9.35
C GLY A 606 24.55 20.04 -8.06
N GLY A 607 24.50 18.74 -7.80
CA GLY A 607 23.78 18.14 -6.67
C GLY A 607 22.45 17.44 -7.00
N GLN A 608 21.95 17.52 -8.25
CA GLN A 608 20.64 16.94 -8.63
C GLN A 608 20.76 15.71 -9.55
N ALA A 609 21.97 15.24 -9.77
CA ALA A 609 22.30 14.02 -10.49
C ALA A 609 23.24 13.15 -9.66
N VAL A 610 23.15 11.85 -9.87
CA VAL A 610 23.90 10.84 -9.14
C VAL A 610 24.43 9.78 -10.09
N TRP A 611 25.52 9.13 -9.68
CA TRP A 611 26.01 7.95 -10.34
C TRP A 611 26.53 6.91 -9.34
N TRP A 612 26.55 5.66 -9.78
CA TRP A 612 27.13 4.56 -9.02
C TRP A 612 27.60 3.45 -9.96
N ILE A 613 28.51 2.61 -9.48
CA ILE A 613 29.04 1.47 -10.21
C ILE A 613 28.62 0.19 -9.50
N ARG A 614 28.16 -0.81 -10.26
CA ARG A 614 27.92 -2.17 -9.75
C ARG A 614 28.74 -3.18 -10.54
N PRO A 615 29.46 -4.09 -9.88
CA PRO A 615 30.19 -5.13 -10.59
C PRO A 615 29.22 -6.11 -11.26
N ALA A 616 29.67 -6.70 -12.37
CA ALA A 616 28.98 -7.83 -12.97
C ALA A 616 29.17 -9.08 -12.12
N LEU A 617 28.12 -9.90 -12.01
CA LEU A 617 28.12 -11.15 -11.26
C LEU A 617 29.20 -12.14 -11.74
N ASP A 618 29.53 -12.12 -13.04
CA ASP A 618 30.54 -12.97 -13.65
C ASP A 618 31.97 -12.40 -13.58
N GLY A 619 32.13 -11.20 -13.01
CA GLY A 619 33.41 -10.49 -12.90
C GLY A 619 33.97 -9.98 -14.24
N SER A 620 33.19 -9.99 -15.32
CA SER A 620 33.66 -9.58 -16.66
C SER A 620 33.81 -8.07 -16.85
N GLY A 621 33.36 -7.28 -15.88
CA GLY A 621 33.36 -5.82 -15.91
C GLY A 621 32.44 -5.23 -14.85
N SER A 622 32.03 -3.99 -15.06
CA SER A 622 31.08 -3.28 -14.17
C SER A 622 30.06 -2.48 -14.96
N PHE A 623 28.95 -2.14 -14.33
CA PHE A 623 27.91 -1.29 -14.88
C PHE A 623 27.96 0.07 -14.18
N LEU A 624 28.13 1.14 -14.95
CA LEU A 624 27.99 2.51 -14.49
C LEU A 624 26.57 2.99 -14.75
N PHE A 625 25.88 3.37 -13.68
CA PHE A 625 24.55 3.95 -13.73
C PHE A 625 24.65 5.44 -13.47
N VAL A 626 23.98 6.23 -14.30
CA VAL A 626 23.99 7.69 -14.20
C VAL A 626 22.57 8.19 -14.32
N VAL A 627 22.13 9.02 -13.37
CA VAL A 627 20.76 9.51 -13.27
C VAL A 627 20.75 11.01 -13.04
N ASN A 628 19.96 11.72 -13.83
CA ASN A 628 19.62 13.12 -13.64
C ASN A 628 18.16 13.22 -13.19
N PHE A 629 17.92 13.81 -12.03
CA PHE A 629 16.57 14.06 -11.54
C PHE A 629 16.06 15.46 -11.90
N HIS A 630 16.92 16.35 -12.41
CA HIS A 630 16.54 17.71 -12.77
C HIS A 630 15.86 17.76 -14.16
N PRO A 631 14.85 18.61 -14.37
CA PRO A 631 14.12 18.69 -15.64
C PRO A 631 14.94 19.19 -16.84
N ARG A 632 16.12 19.78 -16.60
CA ARG A 632 17.03 20.20 -17.68
C ARG A 632 18.13 19.16 -17.88
N PRO A 633 18.51 18.87 -19.14
CA PRO A 633 19.65 18.04 -19.42
C PRO A 633 20.92 18.61 -18.78
N ILE A 634 21.81 17.73 -18.32
CA ILE A 634 23.12 18.11 -17.81
C ILE A 634 24.23 17.63 -18.73
N SER A 635 25.36 18.35 -18.69
CA SER A 635 26.61 17.93 -19.32
C SER A 635 27.73 17.96 -18.29
N GLU A 636 28.40 16.83 -18.08
CA GLU A 636 29.45 16.68 -17.07
C GLU A 636 30.50 15.65 -17.51
N VAL A 637 31.73 15.78 -16.99
CA VAL A 637 32.78 14.78 -17.15
C VAL A 637 32.97 14.06 -15.81
N LEU A 638 32.79 12.75 -15.80
CA LEU A 638 33.04 11.90 -14.64
C LEU A 638 34.49 11.39 -14.69
N GLU A 639 35.30 11.73 -13.70
CA GLU A 639 36.71 11.28 -13.63
C GLU A 639 36.95 10.34 -12.44
N ASP A 640 36.34 10.64 -11.30
CA ASP A 640 36.55 9.90 -10.05
C ASP A 640 35.99 8.47 -10.13
N GLY A 641 36.73 7.50 -9.58
CA GLY A 641 36.31 6.09 -9.55
C GLY A 641 36.30 5.38 -10.91
N LEU A 642 36.73 6.04 -11.99
CA LEU A 642 36.72 5.46 -13.34
C LEU A 642 38.11 5.13 -13.90
N ALA A 643 39.19 5.52 -13.21
CA ALA A 643 40.57 5.38 -13.67
C ALA A 643 41.03 3.93 -13.89
N GLU A 644 40.34 2.95 -13.30
CA GLU A 644 40.66 1.52 -13.47
C GLU A 644 40.07 0.89 -14.73
N PHE A 645 39.13 1.57 -15.40
CA PHE A 645 38.45 1.05 -16.58
C PHE A 645 39.06 1.56 -17.88
N THR A 646 39.06 0.70 -18.89
CA THR A 646 39.69 0.91 -20.20
C THR A 646 38.69 1.21 -21.31
N SER A 647 37.43 0.82 -21.15
CA SER A 647 36.34 1.12 -22.09
C SER A 647 35.02 1.34 -21.36
N ALA A 648 34.17 2.21 -21.92
CA ALA A 648 32.79 2.38 -21.52
C ALA A 648 31.91 2.22 -22.77
N GLU A 649 30.87 1.38 -22.71
CA GLU A 649 29.93 1.12 -23.79
C GLU A 649 28.52 1.49 -23.32
N LEU A 650 27.85 2.41 -24.03
CA LEU A 650 26.48 2.79 -23.68
C LEU A 650 25.52 1.63 -23.93
N LEU A 651 24.90 1.12 -22.88
CA LEU A 651 23.93 0.02 -22.95
C LEU A 651 22.48 0.51 -22.96
N TYR A 652 22.20 1.64 -22.30
CA TYR A 652 20.86 2.19 -22.18
C TYR A 652 20.90 3.70 -22.09
N ASP A 653 19.98 4.35 -22.80
CA ASP A 653 19.66 5.77 -22.68
C ASP A 653 18.14 5.94 -22.59
N ALA A 654 17.67 6.68 -21.59
CA ALA A 654 16.26 7.01 -21.45
C ALA A 654 15.76 7.97 -22.55
N ASP A 655 16.64 8.81 -23.13
CA ASP A 655 16.31 9.77 -24.21
C ASP A 655 16.75 9.23 -25.58
N GLU A 656 15.85 8.52 -26.27
CA GLU A 656 16.11 7.97 -27.61
C GLU A 656 16.09 9.01 -28.73
N GLU A 657 15.55 10.21 -28.50
CA GLU A 657 15.47 11.23 -29.55
C GLU A 657 16.83 11.87 -29.83
N HIS A 658 17.74 11.84 -28.85
CA HIS A 658 19.04 12.51 -28.91
C HIS A 658 20.19 11.65 -28.34
N PRO A 659 20.44 10.44 -28.87
CA PRO A 659 21.50 9.57 -28.39
C PRO A 659 22.85 10.26 -28.61
N THR A 660 23.46 10.73 -27.53
CA THR A 660 24.75 11.42 -27.54
C THR A 660 25.83 10.38 -27.32
N THR A 661 26.69 10.21 -28.32
CA THR A 661 27.80 9.26 -28.30
C THR A 661 29.12 10.01 -28.18
N THR A 662 29.69 10.03 -26.97
CA THR A 662 31.09 10.45 -26.83
C THR A 662 31.72 9.77 -25.62
N ASN A 663 32.42 8.65 -25.86
CA ASN A 663 33.34 8.07 -24.88
C ASN A 663 34.77 8.31 -25.36
N SER A 664 35.47 9.24 -24.71
CA SER A 664 36.92 9.29 -24.68
C SER A 664 37.35 9.12 -23.23
N LEU A 665 37.82 7.92 -22.86
CA LEU A 665 38.32 7.62 -21.52
C LEU A 665 39.71 8.18 -21.21
N GLU A 666 40.35 8.88 -22.15
CA GLU A 666 41.52 9.70 -21.84
C GLU A 666 41.08 10.89 -20.97
N GLY A 667 40.92 10.66 -19.66
CA GLY A 667 40.57 11.65 -18.65
C GLY A 667 39.25 11.43 -17.91
N GLY A 668 38.34 10.55 -18.37
CA GLY A 668 37.04 10.32 -17.72
C GLY A 668 35.94 9.92 -18.71
N ILE A 669 34.67 9.89 -18.28
CA ILE A 669 33.51 9.71 -19.16
C ILE A 669 32.82 11.06 -19.33
N SER A 670 32.79 11.60 -20.54
CA SER A 670 32.00 12.78 -20.87
C SER A 670 30.55 12.39 -21.11
N ILE A 671 29.65 12.92 -20.30
CA ILE A 671 28.22 12.72 -20.41
C ILE A 671 27.62 14.03 -20.88
N GLU A 672 27.16 14.05 -22.12
CA GLU A 672 26.49 15.23 -22.69
C GLU A 672 24.98 14.98 -22.79
N GLY A 673 24.19 15.99 -22.42
CA GLY A 673 22.75 15.99 -22.63
C GLY A 673 21.95 14.95 -21.84
N LEU A 674 22.45 14.48 -20.69
CA LEU A 674 21.73 13.50 -19.87
C LEU A 674 20.42 14.10 -19.34
N ARG A 675 19.28 13.57 -19.81
CA ARG A 675 17.94 14.01 -19.35
C ARG A 675 17.43 13.27 -18.14
N GLU A 676 17.46 11.94 -18.17
CA GLU A 676 16.90 11.12 -17.09
C GLU A 676 17.88 10.06 -16.62
N ALA A 677 18.21 9.05 -17.43
CA ALA A 677 19.12 7.99 -17.00
C ALA A 677 19.90 7.34 -18.14
N ARG A 678 21.11 6.89 -17.83
CA ARG A 678 21.97 6.09 -18.70
C ARG A 678 22.63 4.94 -17.94
N CYS A 679 22.94 3.87 -18.67
CA CYS A 679 23.75 2.77 -18.18
C CYS A 679 24.90 2.49 -19.17
N TYR A 680 26.10 2.32 -18.64
CA TYR A 680 27.29 1.98 -19.41
C TYR A 680 27.91 0.68 -18.89
N TRP A 681 28.43 -0.13 -19.80
CA TRP A 681 29.30 -1.26 -19.48
C TRP A 681 30.76 -0.82 -19.45
N LEU A 682 31.43 -1.03 -18.32
CA LEU A 682 32.82 -0.71 -18.07
C LEU A 682 33.68 -1.99 -18.13
N LYS A 683 34.83 -1.94 -18.82
CA LYS A 683 35.79 -3.06 -18.90
C LYS A 683 37.16 -2.71 -18.37
#